data_AF-A0A0L0NT72-F1
#
_entry.id   AF-A0A0L0NT72-F1
#
_cell.length_a   1.000
_cell.length_b   1.000
_cell.length_c   1.000
_cell.angle_alpha   90.00
_cell.angle_beta   90.00
_cell.angle_gamma   90.00
#
_symmetry.space_group_name_H-M   'P 1'
#
loop_
_entity.id
_entity.type
_entity.pdbx_description
1 polymer ?
#
loop_
_entity_poly.entity_id
_entity_poly.type
_entity_poly.pdbx_seq_one_letter_code
_entity_poly.pdbx_strand_id
1 'polypeptide(L)'
;MLRRNIATFLRHSVKKRHLATSTAEQAETLSKYPVGLQLHGFNIKEVQPVPEFSLVAVKLLHERTGLEHLHLDSPTDKNNVFAVALKTNPPDATGVPHILEHTTLCGSHKYPVRDPFFKMLNRSLSNFMNAMTGHDYTYYPFATTNRTDFYNLMDVYLSSVFEPLLNYEDFMQEGWRLEQLDMTDRKSDIEFKGVVYNEMKGQYSNSSYLYWIKFQEAIYASLNNSGGDPAAMIDLHYEDLIDFHSFNYHPSNSKTFTYGNFQLTEHLEKLNAFYNKFGKRSGKRDVKKSIFDLNPKTARHDVEVSGPVDTMTTSPLESQLKSSITWYLGNPLEESEQYNVFKWKILSTLLLDGHNAPFYQELIETGYGEDFSPNAGLDITTAMLSFTIGLNNLTREKVENLGSVIRKTLSEKVIPELSKGHKSYFHDRVEAILHQLELGFKKHKPDFGLGLLGSLLPMWINGLNPINALKVEKILTRFKEDYKEHGLRLFSEMLHATLLNESAPQFRFTMVPEETFNKDLASAEQKRLASKVSKLDEEDKEKIFQRGKNLLEKQQQKEDVSVLPTLTVADIPRRGDFFDISFTEMTGGDRKIQKRITNTNDLVYVSAAKDLSFLPIEYYKYLPLFNLCLTNLAGTSNTSIFELENKIQKYTGGVTFTTIAKANPFDIGKTNFKYVMSGMSLRDNAKHLYDIWADVLCNTKFNESDDAVVEKLVVLIKNLGQNQLNTIADRGHVYANAYSNAQLTTTKHINDVLGGIEQVKFILELNRRLEAEGRNYLKEEVLPVLQKIQRSLLNDYAQGSAAGFNYNIVSDKASVIENEELIKKFDENLAKSQLNCTDNALENFSLKFRSAELSKTVLDLPFQVGYSSLATLGAAYTTKDGAALQALSQILTFKHLHSVIRESNGAYGGGLNFDGLGGTLNYYSYRDPNAVKSIEAFNKAPEIARAHLNDRKWDERDLQEAKLAIFQSVDAPSHISSEGSAQFLEGITDEMRQERRERFLDVTLQDLQDVNEKYLVKPAHRAETIIGDVSNLGEVGNDWNVRHFR
;
A
#
# COMPACT_ATOMS: atom_id res chain seq x y z
N MET A 1 -32.92 0.30 -58.35
CA MET A 1 -31.76 1.22 -58.49
C MET A 1 -31.37 1.91 -57.19
N LEU A 2 -31.62 1.27 -56.03
CA LEU A 2 -31.09 1.68 -54.73
C LEU A 2 -30.12 0.61 -54.25
N ARG A 3 -28.83 0.96 -54.08
CA ARG A 3 -27.78 0.33 -53.25
C ARG A 3 -26.41 0.69 -53.83
N ARG A 4 -25.83 1.84 -53.42
CA ARG A 4 -24.36 2.02 -53.47
C ARG A 4 -23.74 3.15 -52.64
N ASN A 5 -24.49 3.98 -51.89
CA ASN A 5 -23.92 5.18 -51.23
C ASN A 5 -24.06 5.27 -49.69
N ILE A 6 -24.19 4.15 -48.95
CA ILE A 6 -24.28 4.20 -47.47
C ILE A 6 -23.03 3.65 -46.76
N ALA A 7 -22.11 2.98 -47.48
CA ALA A 7 -20.93 2.38 -46.86
C ALA A 7 -19.73 3.33 -46.64
N THR A 8 -19.75 4.55 -47.19
CA THR A 8 -18.59 5.45 -47.19
C THR A 8 -18.67 6.59 -46.16
N PHE A 9 -19.85 6.87 -45.59
CA PHE A 9 -20.02 7.99 -44.65
C PHE A 9 -19.84 7.58 -43.16
N LEU A 10 -20.03 6.30 -42.82
CA LEU A 10 -19.91 5.78 -41.45
C LEU A 10 -18.47 5.37 -41.05
N ARG A 11 -17.52 5.31 -41.98
CA ARG A 11 -16.10 5.02 -41.68
C ARG A 11 -15.22 6.26 -41.51
N HIS A 12 -15.74 7.47 -41.76
CA HIS A 12 -14.95 8.70 -41.72
C HIS A 12 -15.34 9.68 -40.60
N SER A 13 -16.46 9.48 -39.89
CA SER A 13 -16.84 10.35 -38.76
C SER A 13 -16.30 9.86 -37.41
N VAL A 14 -16.14 8.55 -37.21
CA VAL A 14 -15.66 7.97 -35.93
C VAL A 14 -14.14 8.10 -35.75
N LYS A 15 -13.35 8.13 -36.84
CA LYS A 15 -11.89 8.37 -36.76
C LYS A 15 -11.49 9.85 -36.63
N LYS A 16 -12.37 10.81 -36.97
CA LYS A 16 -11.97 12.23 -37.06
C LYS A 16 -12.28 13.08 -35.83
N ARG A 17 -13.13 12.65 -34.90
CA ARG A 17 -13.44 13.44 -33.70
C ARG A 17 -12.57 13.12 -32.47
N HIS A 18 -12.12 11.89 -32.29
CA HIS A 18 -11.21 11.53 -31.17
C HIS A 18 -9.75 11.90 -31.41
N LEU A 19 -9.34 12.11 -32.67
CA LEU A 19 -8.00 12.55 -33.02
C LEU A 19 -7.87 14.08 -33.10
N ALA A 20 -8.92 14.85 -33.39
CA ALA A 20 -8.76 16.27 -33.74
C ALA A 20 -8.44 17.18 -32.54
N THR A 21 -8.89 16.86 -31.32
CA THR A 21 -8.56 17.64 -30.12
C THR A 21 -7.23 17.22 -29.49
N SER A 22 -6.90 15.93 -29.49
CA SER A 22 -5.61 15.42 -29.00
C SER A 22 -4.44 15.71 -29.95
N THR A 23 -4.64 15.66 -31.28
CA THR A 23 -3.55 15.93 -32.24
C THR A 23 -3.14 17.39 -32.30
N ALA A 24 -4.03 18.34 -32.01
CA ALA A 24 -3.68 19.76 -31.99
C ALA A 24 -2.82 20.11 -30.77
N GLU A 25 -3.25 19.73 -29.56
CA GLU A 25 -2.45 19.88 -28.33
C GLU A 25 -1.15 19.06 -28.38
N GLN A 26 -1.18 17.86 -28.95
CA GLN A 26 0.04 17.04 -29.11
C GLN A 26 0.98 17.63 -30.18
N ALA A 27 0.49 18.15 -31.30
CA ALA A 27 1.34 18.80 -32.30
C ALA A 27 1.99 20.08 -31.73
N GLU A 28 1.24 20.86 -30.97
CA GLU A 28 1.75 22.03 -30.25
C GLU A 28 2.79 21.61 -29.20
N THR A 29 2.53 20.55 -28.43
CA THR A 29 3.47 20.03 -27.41
C THR A 29 4.71 19.38 -28.03
N LEU A 30 4.59 18.65 -29.14
CA LEU A 30 5.73 18.08 -29.86
C LEU A 30 6.64 19.16 -30.45
N SER A 31 6.07 20.31 -30.86
CA SER A 31 6.85 21.45 -31.34
C SER A 31 7.73 22.08 -30.26
N LYS A 32 7.40 21.89 -28.97
CA LYS A 32 8.20 22.38 -27.83
C LYS A 32 9.55 21.66 -27.70
N TYR A 33 9.68 20.43 -28.20
CA TYR A 33 10.81 19.55 -27.93
C TYR A 33 11.50 19.03 -29.22
N PRO A 34 12.17 19.89 -30.01
CA PRO A 34 12.90 19.42 -31.18
C PRO A 34 14.10 18.55 -30.79
N VAL A 35 14.23 17.37 -31.41
CA VAL A 35 15.37 16.46 -31.20
C VAL A 35 16.67 17.14 -31.62
N GLY A 36 17.70 17.02 -30.79
CA GLY A 36 18.99 17.68 -30.96
C GLY A 36 19.08 19.08 -30.36
N LEU A 37 17.95 19.67 -29.91
CA LEU A 37 17.97 20.94 -29.21
C LEU A 37 18.76 20.83 -27.90
N GLN A 38 19.64 21.79 -27.69
CA GLN A 38 20.36 21.97 -26.44
C GLN A 38 19.62 22.97 -25.56
N LEU A 39 19.25 22.54 -24.36
CA LEU A 39 18.60 23.36 -23.34
C LEU A 39 19.36 23.21 -22.04
N HIS A 40 19.92 24.30 -21.52
CA HIS A 40 20.63 24.34 -20.24
C HIS A 40 21.62 23.16 -20.05
N GLY A 41 22.48 22.85 -21.03
CA GLY A 41 23.46 21.75 -20.91
C GLY A 41 22.91 20.33 -21.14
N PHE A 42 21.62 20.19 -21.40
CA PHE A 42 20.98 18.93 -21.81
C PHE A 42 20.68 18.93 -23.31
N ASN A 43 20.83 17.76 -23.93
CA ASN A 43 20.51 17.54 -25.33
C ASN A 43 19.32 16.58 -25.45
N ILE A 44 18.27 17.00 -26.15
CA ILE A 44 17.08 16.17 -26.41
C ILE A 44 17.45 15.05 -27.38
N LYS A 45 17.38 13.79 -26.93
CA LYS A 45 17.76 12.61 -27.72
C LYS A 45 16.59 11.93 -28.39
N GLU A 46 15.45 11.86 -27.71
CA GLU A 46 14.26 11.17 -28.21
C GLU A 46 13.02 11.86 -27.67
N VAL A 47 12.00 12.01 -28.51
CA VAL A 47 10.69 12.54 -28.15
C VAL A 47 9.63 11.64 -28.73
N GLN A 48 8.71 11.19 -27.89
CA GLN A 48 7.66 10.25 -28.27
C GLN A 48 6.32 10.69 -27.65
N PRO A 49 5.29 10.97 -28.47
CA PRO A 49 3.94 11.14 -27.95
C PRO A 49 3.43 9.78 -27.45
N VAL A 50 2.72 9.79 -26.33
CA VAL A 50 2.05 8.63 -25.72
C VAL A 50 0.57 8.98 -25.51
N PRO A 51 -0.25 8.96 -26.59
CA PRO A 51 -1.63 9.43 -26.54
C PRO A 51 -2.52 8.69 -25.55
N GLU A 52 -2.27 7.39 -25.32
CA GLU A 52 -3.01 6.55 -24.37
C GLU A 52 -2.92 7.07 -22.93
N PHE A 53 -1.86 7.81 -22.60
CA PHE A 53 -1.67 8.46 -21.32
C PHE A 53 -1.78 9.98 -21.39
N SER A 54 -2.17 10.53 -22.54
CA SER A 54 -2.27 11.98 -22.77
C SER A 54 -0.99 12.75 -22.39
N LEU A 55 0.18 12.19 -22.70
CA LEU A 55 1.48 12.78 -22.36
C LEU A 55 2.50 12.70 -23.50
N VAL A 56 3.59 13.45 -23.36
CA VAL A 56 4.75 13.39 -24.25
C VAL A 56 5.99 13.00 -23.45
N ALA A 57 6.65 11.92 -23.86
CA ALA A 57 7.91 11.48 -23.25
C ALA A 57 9.09 12.13 -23.96
N VAL A 58 9.97 12.78 -23.19
CA VAL A 58 11.17 13.47 -23.67
C VAL A 58 12.37 12.87 -22.94
N LYS A 59 13.29 12.26 -23.69
CA LYS A 59 14.55 11.71 -23.15
C LYS A 59 15.70 12.64 -23.49
N LEU A 60 16.44 13.06 -22.47
CA LEU A 60 17.55 13.99 -22.59
C LEU A 60 18.85 13.40 -22.01
N LEU A 61 19.97 13.94 -22.46
CA LEU A 61 21.30 13.60 -21.96
C LEU A 61 22.03 14.87 -21.53
N HIS A 62 22.51 14.90 -20.28
CA HIS A 62 23.37 15.98 -19.80
C HIS A 62 24.77 15.85 -20.41
N GLU A 63 25.23 16.84 -21.17
CA GLU A 63 26.43 16.72 -22.00
C GLU A 63 27.70 16.52 -21.17
N ARG A 64 27.83 17.23 -20.05
CA ARG A 64 29.03 17.22 -19.22
C ARG A 64 29.21 15.94 -18.42
N THR A 65 28.12 15.38 -17.89
CA THR A 65 28.18 14.22 -16.97
C THR A 65 27.75 12.90 -17.62
N GLY A 66 27.01 12.94 -18.73
CA GLY A 66 26.37 11.76 -19.34
C GLY A 66 25.13 11.25 -18.61
N LEU A 67 24.59 12.00 -17.65
CA LEU A 67 23.34 11.69 -16.93
C LEU A 67 22.14 11.67 -17.89
N GLU A 68 21.28 10.67 -17.75
CA GLU A 68 20.03 10.57 -18.50
C GLU A 68 18.88 11.25 -17.72
N HIS A 69 18.10 12.09 -18.39
CA HIS A 69 16.87 12.67 -17.86
C HIS A 69 15.67 12.18 -18.67
N LEU A 70 14.60 11.76 -17.99
CA LEU A 70 13.30 11.46 -18.62
C LEU A 70 12.27 12.46 -18.08
N HIS A 71 11.69 13.25 -18.97
CA HIS A 71 10.58 14.14 -18.67
C HIS A 71 9.32 13.61 -19.34
N LEU A 72 8.24 13.50 -18.57
CA LEU A 72 6.91 13.15 -19.05
C LEU A 72 6.00 14.37 -18.92
N ASP A 73 5.80 15.09 -20.02
CA ASP A 73 4.96 16.29 -20.08
C ASP A 73 3.48 15.88 -20.08
N SER A 74 2.77 16.20 -19.00
CA SER A 74 1.35 15.91 -18.81
C SER A 74 0.61 17.21 -18.45
N PRO A 75 0.11 17.97 -19.45
CA PRO A 75 -0.40 19.33 -19.26
C PRO A 75 -1.58 19.46 -18.30
N THR A 76 -2.35 18.38 -18.12
CA THR A 76 -3.57 18.37 -17.30
C THR A 76 -3.33 17.94 -15.85
N ASP A 77 -2.17 17.33 -15.54
CA ASP A 77 -1.88 16.85 -14.20
C ASP A 77 -1.08 17.89 -13.40
N LYS A 78 -1.63 18.29 -12.26
CA LYS A 78 -1.02 19.26 -11.35
C LYS A 78 -0.04 18.60 -10.37
N ASN A 79 -0.12 17.29 -10.16
CA ASN A 79 0.75 16.57 -9.23
C ASN A 79 2.09 16.25 -9.89
N ASN A 80 3.04 17.16 -9.74
CA ASN A 80 4.33 17.05 -10.39
C ASN A 80 5.27 16.16 -9.57
N VAL A 81 5.99 15.26 -10.23
CA VAL A 81 6.91 14.30 -9.60
C VAL A 81 8.34 14.60 -10.03
N PHE A 82 9.28 14.49 -9.09
CA PHE A 82 10.72 14.43 -9.37
C PHE A 82 11.31 13.19 -8.72
N ALA A 83 12.30 12.58 -9.37
CA ALA A 83 13.13 11.56 -8.74
C ALA A 83 14.57 11.58 -9.22
N VAL A 84 15.49 11.24 -8.32
CA VAL A 84 16.86 10.82 -8.64
C VAL A 84 16.98 9.33 -8.34
N ALA A 85 17.50 8.55 -9.28
CA ALA A 85 17.75 7.14 -9.10
C ALA A 85 19.19 6.78 -9.44
N LEU A 86 19.77 5.84 -8.69
CA LEU A 86 21.16 5.43 -8.80
C LEU A 86 21.25 3.91 -8.91
N LYS A 87 22.22 3.42 -9.68
CA LYS A 87 22.56 1.99 -9.70
C LYS A 87 23.43 1.68 -8.48
N THR A 88 22.94 0.86 -7.56
CA THR A 88 23.56 0.58 -6.25
C THR A 88 23.63 -0.93 -6.01
N ASN A 89 24.52 -1.61 -6.75
CA ASN A 89 24.75 -3.03 -6.54
C ASN A 89 25.37 -3.28 -5.14
N PRO A 90 24.72 -4.02 -4.23
CA PRO A 90 25.28 -4.28 -2.91
C PRO A 90 26.54 -5.17 -2.99
N PRO A 91 27.66 -4.78 -2.34
CA PRO A 91 28.90 -5.55 -2.37
C PRO A 91 28.80 -6.83 -1.53
N ASP A 92 27.98 -6.82 -0.49
CA ASP A 92 27.73 -7.89 0.47
C ASP A 92 26.31 -7.74 1.08
N ALA A 93 25.98 -8.54 2.10
CA ALA A 93 24.68 -8.55 2.76
C ALA A 93 24.59 -7.57 3.95
N THR A 94 25.52 -6.61 4.09
CA THR A 94 25.50 -5.62 5.18
C THR A 94 24.35 -4.61 5.08
N GLY A 95 23.69 -4.52 3.92
CA GLY A 95 22.66 -3.51 3.69
C GLY A 95 23.21 -2.10 3.47
N VAL A 96 24.50 -1.95 3.09
CA VAL A 96 25.10 -0.64 2.84
C VAL A 96 24.31 0.29 1.90
N PRO A 97 23.59 -0.18 0.85
CA PRO A 97 22.77 0.73 0.04
C PRO A 97 21.58 1.30 0.81
N HIS A 98 20.97 0.48 1.67
CA HIS A 98 19.80 0.86 2.48
C HIS A 98 20.19 1.80 3.63
N ILE A 99 21.29 1.50 4.32
CA ILE A 99 21.84 2.40 5.35
C ILE A 99 22.30 3.73 4.71
N LEU A 100 22.89 3.67 3.51
CA LEU A 100 23.27 4.89 2.78
C LEU A 100 22.06 5.72 2.38
N GLU A 101 20.96 5.08 1.98
CA GLU A 101 19.72 5.78 1.68
C GLU A 101 19.24 6.62 2.85
N HIS A 102 19.17 6.03 4.05
CA HIS A 102 18.83 6.77 5.26
C HIS A 102 19.85 7.88 5.59
N THR A 103 21.14 7.55 5.61
CA THR A 103 22.19 8.50 6.05
C THR A 103 22.40 9.68 5.08
N THR A 104 22.11 9.52 3.79
CA THR A 104 22.11 10.65 2.84
C THR A 104 21.05 11.70 3.18
N LEU A 105 19.98 11.30 3.87
CA LEU A 105 18.87 12.16 4.28
C LEU A 105 19.07 12.80 5.66
N CYS A 106 20.19 12.50 6.35
CA CYS A 106 20.53 13.05 7.68
C CYS A 106 21.25 14.40 7.65
N GLY A 107 21.71 14.87 6.48
CA GLY A 107 22.36 16.16 6.35
C GLY A 107 23.21 16.28 5.09
N SER A 108 23.38 17.49 4.58
CA SER A 108 24.22 17.74 3.40
C SER A 108 25.08 18.99 3.58
N HIS A 109 26.09 19.17 2.73
CA HIS A 109 26.96 20.34 2.82
C HIS A 109 26.20 21.67 2.68
N LYS A 110 25.17 21.73 1.84
CA LYS A 110 24.33 22.92 1.69
C LYS A 110 23.34 23.09 2.83
N TYR A 111 22.83 21.98 3.36
CA TYR A 111 21.86 21.93 4.45
C TYR A 111 22.45 21.13 5.61
N PRO A 112 23.41 21.70 6.38
CA PRO A 112 24.16 21.01 7.42
C PRO A 112 23.37 20.99 8.74
N VAL A 113 22.09 20.67 8.64
CA VAL A 113 21.20 20.44 9.78
C VAL A 113 20.96 18.95 9.86
N ARG A 114 20.71 18.43 11.06
CA ARG A 114 20.28 17.05 11.25
C ARG A 114 18.93 16.81 10.59
N ASP A 115 18.78 15.68 9.92
CA ASP A 115 17.52 15.19 9.35
C ASP A 115 16.75 16.23 8.50
N PRO A 116 17.37 16.84 7.48
CA PRO A 116 16.72 17.79 6.58
C PRO A 116 15.48 17.19 5.93
N PHE A 117 15.49 15.89 5.61
CA PHE A 117 14.33 15.19 5.04
C PHE A 117 13.11 15.26 5.96
N PHE A 118 13.25 14.86 7.23
CA PHE A 118 12.16 14.89 8.20
C PHE A 118 11.71 16.31 8.52
N LYS A 119 12.64 17.27 8.59
CA LYS A 119 12.29 18.69 8.76
C LYS A 119 11.52 19.24 7.55
N MET A 120 11.84 18.80 6.33
CA MET A 120 11.11 19.20 5.13
C MET A 120 9.67 18.65 5.07
N LEU A 121 9.37 17.52 5.74
CA LEU A 121 8.00 17.00 5.85
C LEU A 121 7.02 17.97 6.50
N ASN A 122 7.48 18.99 7.24
CA ASN A 122 6.60 20.01 7.82
C ASN A 122 6.83 21.40 7.24
N ARG A 123 7.70 21.52 6.24
CA ARG A 123 8.07 22.77 5.58
C ARG A 123 7.63 22.81 4.11
N SER A 124 7.06 21.71 3.63
CA SER A 124 6.54 21.51 2.27
C SER A 124 5.01 21.36 2.26
N LEU A 125 4.44 21.37 1.06
CA LEU A 125 3.08 20.91 0.76
C LEU A 125 3.14 19.68 -0.13
N SER A 126 4.12 18.80 0.10
CA SER A 126 4.32 17.61 -0.70
C SER A 126 3.16 16.64 -0.56
N ASN A 127 2.71 16.09 -1.68
CA ASN A 127 1.76 14.98 -1.73
C ASN A 127 2.44 13.64 -1.46
N PHE A 128 3.75 13.58 -1.71
CA PHE A 128 4.58 12.41 -1.48
C PHE A 128 6.03 12.84 -1.29
N MET A 129 6.71 12.27 -0.30
CA MET A 129 8.15 12.40 -0.11
C MET A 129 8.65 11.08 0.45
N ASN A 130 9.58 10.44 -0.25
CA ASN A 130 10.19 9.21 0.25
C ASN A 130 11.56 8.97 -0.38
N ALA A 131 12.18 7.88 0.05
CA ALA A 131 13.30 7.22 -0.59
C ALA A 131 13.10 5.70 -0.49
N MET A 132 13.67 4.95 -1.43
CA MET A 132 13.55 3.50 -1.44
C MET A 132 14.81 2.84 -1.99
N THR A 133 15.16 1.72 -1.37
CA THR A 133 16.20 0.81 -1.84
C THR A 133 15.57 -0.43 -2.49
N GLY A 134 15.73 -0.54 -3.81
CA GLY A 134 15.40 -1.75 -4.56
C GLY A 134 16.51 -2.79 -4.46
N HIS A 135 16.42 -3.83 -5.29
CA HIS A 135 17.40 -4.92 -5.34
C HIS A 135 18.82 -4.43 -5.65
N ASP A 136 18.94 -3.59 -6.67
CA ASP A 136 20.23 -3.17 -7.22
C ASP A 136 20.24 -1.69 -7.67
N TYR A 137 19.31 -0.92 -7.10
CA TYR A 137 19.15 0.51 -7.32
C TYR A 137 18.53 1.18 -6.08
N THR A 138 18.80 2.47 -5.91
CA THR A 138 18.22 3.31 -4.86
C THR A 138 17.65 4.56 -5.52
N TYR A 139 16.47 5.02 -5.10
CA TYR A 139 15.85 6.21 -5.69
C TYR A 139 15.09 7.05 -4.68
N TYR A 140 15.03 8.35 -4.98
CA TYR A 140 14.57 9.40 -4.08
C TYR A 140 13.47 10.21 -4.78
N PRO A 141 12.21 9.78 -4.69
CA PRO A 141 11.08 10.48 -5.29
C PRO A 141 10.38 11.46 -4.34
N PHE A 142 9.85 12.54 -4.89
CA PHE A 142 8.80 13.34 -4.24
C PHE A 142 7.76 13.80 -5.27
N ALA A 143 6.58 14.19 -4.79
CA ALA A 143 5.50 14.77 -5.57
C ALA A 143 4.86 15.96 -4.86
N THR A 144 4.52 17.02 -5.60
CA THR A 144 3.84 18.20 -5.05
C THR A 144 3.04 18.92 -6.13
N THR A 145 1.95 19.59 -5.73
CA THR A 145 1.18 20.49 -6.62
C THR A 145 1.69 21.93 -6.60
N ASN A 146 2.53 22.28 -5.62
CA ASN A 146 3.05 23.63 -5.45
C ASN A 146 4.40 23.79 -6.17
N ARG A 147 4.47 24.78 -7.07
CA ARG A 147 5.66 25.03 -7.89
C ARG A 147 6.88 25.48 -7.08
N THR A 148 6.70 26.34 -6.09
CA THR A 148 7.79 26.80 -5.22
C THR A 148 8.33 25.63 -4.40
N ASP A 149 7.41 24.83 -3.86
CA ASP A 149 7.73 23.63 -3.11
C ASP A 149 8.54 22.62 -3.91
N PHE A 150 8.16 22.42 -5.17
CA PHE A 150 8.85 21.48 -6.07
C PHE A 150 10.34 21.80 -6.19
N TYR A 151 10.69 23.07 -6.36
CA TYR A 151 12.08 23.48 -6.46
C TYR A 151 12.81 23.51 -5.12
N ASN A 152 12.11 23.78 -4.01
CA ASN A 152 12.67 23.65 -2.67
C ASN A 152 13.06 22.19 -2.39
N LEU A 153 12.15 21.25 -2.64
CA LEU A 153 12.37 19.82 -2.46
C LEU A 153 13.43 19.29 -3.42
N MET A 154 13.40 19.69 -4.70
CA MET A 154 14.42 19.27 -5.67
C MET A 154 15.82 19.68 -5.22
N ASP A 155 15.98 20.89 -4.70
CA ASP A 155 17.27 21.39 -4.24
C ASP A 155 17.77 20.68 -2.97
N VAL A 156 16.85 20.38 -2.02
CA VAL A 156 17.18 19.57 -0.84
C VAL A 156 17.57 18.15 -1.24
N TYR A 157 16.78 17.47 -2.08
CA TYR A 157 17.06 16.11 -2.55
C TYR A 157 18.39 16.02 -3.32
N LEU A 158 18.67 16.96 -4.22
CA LEU A 158 19.94 16.99 -4.96
C LEU A 158 21.14 17.13 -4.01
N SER A 159 21.04 18.01 -3.01
CA SER A 159 22.07 18.20 -2.01
C SER A 159 22.26 16.95 -1.13
N SER A 160 21.17 16.38 -0.61
CA SER A 160 21.20 15.16 0.20
C SER A 160 21.81 13.97 -0.53
N VAL A 161 21.42 13.74 -1.79
CA VAL A 161 21.92 12.59 -2.55
C VAL A 161 23.40 12.75 -2.94
N PHE A 162 23.79 13.88 -3.52
CA PHE A 162 25.12 14.01 -4.13
C PHE A 162 26.18 14.64 -3.22
N GLU A 163 25.78 15.39 -2.20
CA GLU A 163 26.69 16.09 -1.27
C GLU A 163 26.30 15.88 0.21
N PRO A 164 26.01 14.63 0.65
CA PRO A 164 25.69 14.35 2.04
C PRO A 164 26.90 14.59 2.95
N LEU A 165 26.64 14.89 4.22
CA LEU A 165 27.69 14.98 5.24
C LEU A 165 28.22 13.59 5.63
N LEU A 166 27.32 12.60 5.68
CA LEU A 166 27.59 11.23 6.14
C LEU A 166 28.37 11.24 7.47
N ASN A 167 27.90 11.94 8.51
CA ASN A 167 28.64 11.97 9.77
C ASN A 167 28.66 10.59 10.42
N TYR A 168 29.70 10.31 11.20
CA TYR A 168 29.82 9.03 11.91
C TYR A 168 28.64 8.77 12.86
N GLU A 169 28.12 9.81 13.51
CA GLU A 169 26.97 9.69 14.40
C GLU A 169 25.66 9.38 13.67
N ASP A 170 25.48 9.91 12.46
CA ASP A 170 24.31 9.61 11.62
C ASP A 170 24.34 8.13 11.18
N PHE A 171 25.52 7.62 10.83
CA PHE A 171 25.73 6.19 10.58
C PHE A 171 25.40 5.31 11.80
N MET A 172 25.85 5.71 13.00
CA MET A 172 25.53 4.98 14.24
C MET A 172 24.03 5.02 14.59
N GLN A 173 23.33 6.11 14.24
CA GLN A 173 21.89 6.24 14.46
C GLN A 173 21.11 5.38 13.47
N GLU A 174 21.29 5.61 12.17
CA GLU A 174 20.47 5.01 11.12
C GLU A 174 20.90 3.57 10.81
N GLY A 175 22.19 3.26 10.84
CA GLY A 175 22.73 1.94 10.52
C GLY A 175 22.66 0.97 11.70
N TRP A 176 23.79 0.80 12.39
CA TRP A 176 23.90 -0.04 13.58
C TRP A 176 25.00 0.48 14.53
N ARG A 177 24.87 0.17 15.82
CA ARG A 177 25.87 0.46 16.86
C ARG A 177 25.75 -0.50 18.05
N LEU A 178 26.79 -0.53 18.87
CA LEU A 178 26.73 -1.05 20.23
C LEU A 178 26.39 0.10 21.19
N GLU A 179 25.44 -0.12 22.09
CA GLU A 179 25.03 0.88 23.08
C GLU A 179 24.72 0.23 24.43
N GLN A 180 24.98 0.96 25.51
CA GLN A 180 24.54 0.58 26.85
C GLN A 180 23.01 0.57 26.95
N LEU A 181 22.46 -0.47 27.57
CA LEU A 181 21.02 -0.60 27.84
C LEU A 181 20.53 0.55 28.73
N ASP A 182 21.37 1.03 29.66
CA ASP A 182 21.17 2.26 30.42
C ASP A 182 22.34 3.24 30.16
N MET A 183 22.05 4.33 29.45
CA MET A 183 23.01 5.39 29.14
C MET A 183 23.52 6.16 30.36
N THR A 184 22.92 5.95 31.54
CA THR A 184 23.37 6.53 32.82
C THR A 184 24.28 5.60 33.61
N ASP A 185 24.29 4.30 33.30
CA ASP A 185 25.12 3.29 33.98
C ASP A 185 26.11 2.64 33.02
N ARG A 186 27.41 2.93 33.22
CA ARG A 186 28.50 2.30 32.47
C ARG A 186 28.53 0.77 32.60
N LYS A 187 28.01 0.23 33.70
CA LYS A 187 28.00 -1.23 33.97
C LYS A 187 26.78 -1.94 33.40
N SER A 188 25.83 -1.22 32.81
CA SER A 188 24.70 -1.85 32.16
C SER A 188 25.15 -2.73 31.01
N ASP A 189 24.37 -3.76 30.70
CA ASP A 189 24.62 -4.61 29.54
C ASP A 189 24.65 -3.80 28.23
N ILE A 190 25.37 -4.30 27.24
CA ILE A 190 25.49 -3.68 25.91
C ILE A 190 24.60 -4.45 24.94
N GLU A 191 23.89 -3.74 24.07
CA GLU A 191 23.03 -4.31 23.02
C GLU A 191 23.31 -3.72 21.63
N PHE A 192 22.75 -4.34 20.59
CA PHE A 192 22.72 -3.78 19.24
C PHE A 192 21.56 -2.80 19.10
N LYS A 193 21.82 -1.62 18.52
CA LYS A 193 20.79 -0.63 18.15
C LYS A 193 21.02 -0.07 16.76
N GLY A 194 19.97 0.43 16.13
CA GLY A 194 20.03 1.14 14.84
C GLY A 194 18.66 1.14 14.16
N VAL A 195 18.33 2.21 13.44
CA VAL A 195 17.01 2.35 12.78
C VAL A 195 16.81 1.24 11.74
N VAL A 196 17.71 1.13 10.77
CA VAL A 196 17.64 0.13 9.69
C VAL A 196 17.85 -1.28 10.26
N TYR A 197 18.72 -1.44 11.27
CA TYR A 197 18.91 -2.73 11.94
C TYR A 197 17.60 -3.27 12.53
N ASN A 198 16.86 -2.45 13.28
CA ASN A 198 15.57 -2.83 13.87
C ASN A 198 14.47 -2.98 12.82
N GLU A 199 14.53 -2.19 11.74
CA GLU A 199 13.62 -2.35 10.60
C GLU A 199 13.78 -3.74 9.97
N MET A 200 15.02 -4.13 9.62
CA MET A 200 15.30 -5.41 8.98
C MET A 200 15.05 -6.59 9.93
N LYS A 201 15.31 -6.42 11.23
CA LYS A 201 14.90 -7.40 12.25
C LYS A 201 13.38 -7.61 12.27
N GLY A 202 12.62 -6.52 12.17
CA GLY A 202 11.16 -6.57 11.99
C GLY A 202 10.73 -7.27 10.70
N GLN A 203 11.36 -6.96 9.56
CA GLN A 203 11.07 -7.62 8.28
C GLN A 203 11.36 -9.13 8.32
N TYR A 204 12.48 -9.54 8.92
CA TYR A 204 12.86 -10.96 9.05
C TYR A 204 11.91 -11.75 9.95
N SER A 205 11.17 -11.09 10.85
CA SER A 205 10.12 -11.74 11.64
C SER A 205 8.85 -12.06 10.82
N ASN A 206 8.66 -11.42 9.66
CA ASN A 206 7.60 -11.76 8.72
C ASN A 206 8.02 -12.97 7.88
N SER A 207 7.33 -14.09 8.05
CA SER A 207 7.67 -15.36 7.39
C SER A 207 7.56 -15.30 5.86
N SER A 208 6.70 -14.43 5.32
CA SER A 208 6.55 -14.24 3.87
C SER A 208 7.71 -13.42 3.29
N TYR A 209 8.14 -12.38 3.99
CA TYR A 209 9.34 -11.62 3.61
C TYR A 209 10.59 -12.51 3.67
N LEU A 210 10.77 -13.28 4.74
CA LEU A 210 11.89 -14.20 4.89
C LEU A 210 11.95 -15.22 3.75
N TYR A 211 10.81 -15.82 3.40
CA TYR A 211 10.73 -16.75 2.26
C TYR A 211 11.16 -16.06 0.95
N TRP A 212 10.63 -14.86 0.69
CA TRP A 212 10.92 -14.12 -0.54
C TRP A 212 12.39 -13.71 -0.63
N ILE A 213 12.99 -13.20 0.45
CA ILE A 213 14.39 -12.75 0.41
C ILE A 213 15.35 -13.92 0.28
N LYS A 214 15.10 -15.05 0.98
CA LYS A 214 15.92 -16.27 0.84
C LYS A 214 15.78 -16.92 -0.53
N PHE A 215 14.59 -16.84 -1.15
CA PHE A 215 14.40 -17.21 -2.55
C PHE A 215 15.24 -16.33 -3.48
N GLN A 216 15.20 -15.00 -3.30
CA GLN A 216 15.96 -14.05 -4.12
C GLN A 216 17.47 -14.28 -4.01
N GLU A 217 18.00 -14.42 -2.79
CA GLU A 217 19.43 -14.75 -2.54
C GLU A 217 19.86 -16.04 -3.26
N ALA A 218 19.00 -17.04 -3.30
CA ALA A 218 19.30 -18.34 -3.90
C ALA A 218 19.22 -18.32 -5.43
N ILE A 219 18.21 -17.68 -6.02
CA ILE A 219 18.02 -17.62 -7.48
C ILE A 219 18.96 -16.59 -8.14
N TYR A 220 19.34 -15.54 -7.41
CA TYR A 220 20.30 -14.52 -7.82
C TYR A 220 21.58 -14.57 -6.99
N ALA A 221 22.35 -15.64 -7.11
CA ALA A 221 23.62 -15.80 -6.39
C ALA A 221 24.67 -14.68 -6.65
N SER A 222 24.50 -13.83 -7.67
CA SER A 222 25.37 -12.67 -7.93
C SER A 222 24.90 -11.36 -7.28
N LEU A 223 23.73 -11.37 -6.64
CA LEU A 223 23.09 -10.23 -6.00
C LEU A 223 22.98 -10.50 -4.49
N ASN A 224 23.59 -9.63 -3.69
CA ASN A 224 23.42 -9.68 -2.25
C ASN A 224 22.12 -8.99 -1.81
N ASN A 225 21.66 -9.27 -0.59
CA ASN A 225 20.52 -8.58 0.00
C ASN A 225 20.83 -7.10 0.23
N SER A 226 20.21 -6.22 -0.57
CA SER A 226 20.40 -4.77 -0.50
C SER A 226 19.77 -4.13 0.74
N GLY A 227 18.72 -4.73 1.31
CA GLY A 227 18.08 -4.27 2.55
C GLY A 227 18.93 -4.53 3.78
N GLY A 228 19.74 -5.59 3.75
CA GLY A 228 20.64 -6.02 4.82
C GLY A 228 20.13 -7.25 5.58
N ASP A 229 21.02 -8.21 5.81
CA ASP A 229 20.76 -9.31 6.75
C ASP A 229 21.21 -8.87 8.15
N PRO A 230 20.34 -8.86 9.17
CA PRO A 230 20.70 -8.43 10.53
C PRO A 230 21.96 -9.11 11.09
N ALA A 231 22.28 -10.33 10.65
CA ALA A 231 23.51 -11.02 11.05
C ALA A 231 24.77 -10.44 10.40
N ALA A 232 24.69 -9.89 9.19
CA ALA A 232 25.80 -9.30 8.44
C ALA A 232 25.88 -7.76 8.60
N MET A 233 24.77 -7.08 8.88
CA MET A 233 24.72 -5.64 9.09
C MET A 233 25.73 -5.16 10.13
N ILE A 234 25.95 -5.94 11.19
CA ILE A 234 26.87 -5.64 12.28
C ILE A 234 28.35 -5.68 11.89
N ASP A 235 28.67 -6.03 10.64
CA ASP A 235 30.04 -6.05 10.11
C ASP A 235 30.30 -4.89 9.14
N LEU A 236 29.31 -4.00 8.91
CA LEU A 236 29.50 -2.78 8.13
C LEU A 236 30.37 -1.77 8.88
N HIS A 237 31.46 -1.31 8.26
CA HIS A 237 32.24 -0.18 8.78
C HIS A 237 31.78 1.14 8.16
N TYR A 238 32.08 2.23 8.86
CA TYR A 238 31.72 3.57 8.41
C TYR A 238 32.46 3.97 7.12
N GLU A 239 33.71 3.56 6.98
CA GLU A 239 34.51 3.82 5.79
C GLU A 239 33.92 3.13 4.55
N ASP A 240 33.36 1.92 4.72
CA ASP A 240 32.68 1.19 3.64
C ASP A 240 31.44 1.95 3.13
N LEU A 241 30.71 2.63 4.02
CA LEU A 241 29.58 3.50 3.67
C LEU A 241 30.03 4.69 2.81
N ILE A 242 31.11 5.37 3.22
CA ILE A 242 31.67 6.52 2.50
C ILE A 242 32.17 6.09 1.12
N ASP A 243 32.91 4.98 1.05
CA ASP A 243 33.44 4.45 -0.20
C ASP A 243 32.32 4.03 -1.15
N PHE A 244 31.26 3.41 -0.61
CA PHE A 244 30.08 3.03 -1.38
C PHE A 244 29.34 4.26 -1.96
N HIS A 245 29.22 5.35 -1.19
CA HIS A 245 28.68 6.62 -1.69
C HIS A 245 29.57 7.20 -2.79
N SER A 246 30.87 7.38 -2.52
CA SER A 246 31.83 7.97 -3.45
C SER A 246 31.86 7.26 -4.81
N PHE A 247 31.70 5.92 -4.79
CA PHE A 247 31.66 5.10 -5.99
C PHE A 247 30.33 5.19 -6.75
N ASN A 248 29.19 5.09 -6.07
CA ASN A 248 27.87 4.96 -6.73
C ASN A 248 27.11 6.28 -6.91
N TYR A 249 27.32 7.27 -6.05
CA TYR A 249 26.54 8.52 -5.98
C TYR A 249 27.15 9.65 -6.81
N HIS A 250 27.45 9.35 -8.07
CA HIS A 250 27.95 10.31 -9.04
C HIS A 250 26.91 10.53 -10.16
N PRO A 251 26.72 11.76 -10.69
CA PRO A 251 25.71 12.03 -11.73
C PRO A 251 25.77 11.11 -12.95
N SER A 252 26.98 10.69 -13.38
CA SER A 252 27.17 9.73 -14.48
C SER A 252 26.54 8.33 -14.25
N ASN A 253 26.32 7.95 -12.99
CA ASN A 253 25.65 6.70 -12.58
C ASN A 253 24.16 6.90 -12.24
N SER A 254 23.68 8.15 -12.27
CA SER A 254 22.31 8.48 -11.90
C SER A 254 21.40 8.68 -13.12
N LYS A 255 20.10 8.55 -12.87
CA LYS A 255 19.00 8.85 -13.78
C LYS A 255 18.06 9.81 -13.06
N THR A 256 17.55 10.80 -13.77
CA THR A 256 16.60 11.76 -13.18
C THR A 256 15.29 11.75 -13.94
N PHE A 257 14.19 11.92 -13.21
CA PHE A 257 12.84 11.83 -13.75
C PHE A 257 12.04 13.06 -13.37
N THR A 258 11.25 13.59 -14.30
CA THR A 258 10.20 14.57 -14.00
C THR A 258 8.88 14.19 -14.68
N TYR A 259 7.76 14.49 -14.04
CA TYR A 259 6.41 14.29 -14.57
C TYR A 259 5.51 15.46 -14.16
N GLY A 260 4.58 15.84 -15.03
CA GLY A 260 3.47 16.76 -14.72
C GLY A 260 3.41 17.94 -15.68
N ASN A 261 2.76 19.02 -15.26
CA ASN A 261 2.50 20.20 -16.07
C ASN A 261 3.52 21.36 -15.90
N PHE A 262 4.52 21.22 -15.01
CA PHE A 262 5.56 22.23 -14.87
C PHE A 262 6.50 22.26 -16.08
N GLN A 263 7.05 23.44 -16.37
CA GLN A 263 7.84 23.67 -17.58
C GLN A 263 9.21 23.00 -17.49
N LEU A 264 9.53 22.14 -18.47
CA LEU A 264 10.81 21.45 -18.56
C LEU A 264 12.03 22.37 -18.46
N THR A 265 12.00 23.54 -19.10
CA THR A 265 13.12 24.49 -19.15
C THR A 265 13.65 24.84 -17.76
N GLU A 266 12.75 25.08 -16.81
CA GLU A 266 13.11 25.46 -15.45
C GLU A 266 13.70 24.28 -14.65
N HIS A 267 13.18 23.07 -14.87
CA HIS A 267 13.78 21.86 -14.31
C HIS A 267 15.22 21.70 -14.77
N LEU A 268 15.46 21.82 -16.08
CA LEU A 268 16.78 21.68 -16.67
C LEU A 268 17.74 22.77 -16.22
N GLU A 269 17.28 24.03 -16.08
CA GLU A 269 18.10 25.12 -15.56
C GLU A 269 18.65 24.80 -14.17
N LYS A 270 17.77 24.38 -13.25
CA LYS A 270 18.14 24.03 -11.88
C LYS A 270 19.03 22.77 -11.82
N LEU A 271 18.69 21.73 -12.58
CA LEU A 271 19.49 20.51 -12.65
C LEU A 271 20.89 20.79 -13.19
N ASN A 272 21.01 21.59 -14.25
CA ASN A 272 22.32 21.95 -14.80
C ASN A 272 23.12 22.84 -13.87
N ALA A 273 22.48 23.81 -13.19
CA ALA A 273 23.15 24.62 -12.18
C ALA A 273 23.82 23.75 -11.10
N PHE A 274 23.16 22.66 -10.69
CA PHE A 274 23.73 21.68 -9.78
C PHE A 274 24.79 20.78 -10.44
N TYR A 275 24.50 20.18 -11.59
CA TYR A 275 25.36 19.18 -12.20
C TYR A 275 26.59 19.73 -12.92
N ASN A 276 26.62 21.02 -13.24
CA ASN A 276 27.74 21.63 -13.96
C ASN A 276 29.06 21.63 -13.15
N LYS A 277 29.02 21.37 -11.84
CA LYS A 277 30.25 21.17 -11.03
C LYS A 277 30.88 19.79 -11.21
N PHE A 278 30.16 18.81 -11.73
CA PHE A 278 30.64 17.43 -11.87
C PHE A 278 31.28 17.18 -13.24
N GLY A 279 32.22 16.24 -13.29
CA GLY A 279 32.79 15.70 -14.53
C GLY A 279 32.00 14.50 -15.04
N LYS A 280 32.50 13.84 -16.09
CA LYS A 280 32.03 12.52 -16.51
C LYS A 280 32.91 11.44 -15.89
N ARG A 281 32.30 10.43 -15.27
CA ARG A 281 32.98 9.21 -14.81
C ARG A 281 32.54 8.01 -15.64
N SER A 282 33.46 7.09 -15.91
CA SER A 282 33.14 5.77 -16.48
C SER A 282 32.84 4.80 -15.34
N GLY A 283 31.56 4.50 -15.12
CA GLY A 283 31.14 3.43 -14.20
C GLY A 283 30.76 2.17 -14.98
N LYS A 284 31.10 0.99 -14.46
CA LYS A 284 30.54 -0.27 -14.95
C LYS A 284 29.14 -0.41 -14.36
N ARG A 285 28.11 -0.29 -15.21
CA ARG A 285 26.72 -0.63 -14.85
C ARG A 285 26.57 -2.14 -14.98
N ASP A 286 26.98 -2.87 -13.95
CA ASP A 286 26.87 -4.33 -13.94
C ASP A 286 25.41 -4.73 -13.68
N VAL A 287 24.85 -5.49 -14.60
CA VAL A 287 23.51 -6.07 -14.47
C VAL A 287 23.69 -7.44 -13.83
N LYS A 288 23.10 -7.63 -12.65
CA LYS A 288 23.25 -8.86 -11.88
C LYS A 288 22.57 -10.04 -12.58
N LYS A 289 23.23 -11.18 -12.53
CA LYS A 289 22.92 -12.40 -13.27
C LYS A 289 22.26 -13.43 -12.38
N SER A 290 21.29 -14.14 -12.94
CA SER A 290 20.62 -15.24 -12.26
C SER A 290 21.52 -16.49 -12.19
N ILE A 291 21.13 -17.48 -11.39
CA ILE A 291 21.81 -18.78 -11.34
C ILE A 291 21.83 -19.49 -12.71
N PHE A 292 20.83 -19.26 -13.55
CA PHE A 292 20.74 -19.82 -14.91
C PHE A 292 21.79 -19.21 -15.85
N ASP A 293 22.06 -17.92 -15.71
CA ASP A 293 23.10 -17.23 -16.49
C ASP A 293 24.51 -17.59 -16.01
N LEU A 294 24.67 -17.81 -14.70
CA LEU A 294 25.93 -18.20 -14.08
C LEU A 294 26.27 -19.67 -14.38
N ASN A 295 25.26 -20.53 -14.44
CA ASN A 295 25.40 -21.98 -14.64
C ASN A 295 24.54 -22.49 -15.82
N PRO A 296 24.78 -22.04 -17.06
CA PRO A 296 23.90 -22.35 -18.20
C PRO A 296 23.86 -23.84 -18.58
N LYS A 297 24.78 -24.66 -18.07
CA LYS A 297 24.79 -26.12 -18.26
C LYS A 297 23.88 -26.86 -17.29
N THR A 298 23.46 -26.22 -16.20
CA THR A 298 22.62 -26.80 -15.17
C THR A 298 21.19 -26.33 -15.38
N ALA A 299 20.34 -27.20 -15.92
CA ALA A 299 18.95 -26.86 -16.15
C ALA A 299 18.08 -26.96 -14.88
N ARG A 300 18.55 -27.61 -13.81
CA ARG A 300 17.76 -27.84 -12.59
C ARG A 300 18.57 -27.48 -11.36
N HIS A 301 17.97 -26.63 -10.53
CA HIS A 301 18.52 -26.19 -9.27
C HIS A 301 17.51 -26.45 -8.16
N ASP A 302 17.99 -26.82 -6.98
CA ASP A 302 17.17 -27.14 -5.83
C ASP A 302 17.85 -26.61 -4.58
N VAL A 303 17.12 -25.84 -3.78
CA VAL A 303 17.62 -25.18 -2.57
C VAL A 303 16.59 -25.35 -1.46
N GLU A 304 17.08 -25.76 -0.29
CA GLU A 304 16.29 -25.85 0.93
C GLU A 304 16.88 -24.94 2.01
N VAL A 305 16.01 -24.24 2.73
CA VAL A 305 16.38 -23.37 3.87
C VAL A 305 15.44 -23.61 5.04
N SER A 306 15.91 -23.37 6.26
CA SER A 306 15.03 -23.36 7.45
C SER A 306 14.19 -22.08 7.52
N GLY A 307 13.00 -22.16 8.11
CA GLY A 307 12.13 -21.02 8.39
C GLY A 307 11.25 -21.24 9.63
N PRO A 308 10.50 -20.19 10.05
CA PRO A 308 9.65 -20.25 11.22
C PRO A 308 8.40 -21.10 10.99
N VAL A 309 7.88 -21.67 12.08
CA VAL A 309 6.58 -22.36 12.13
C VAL A 309 5.45 -21.33 12.10
N ASP A 310 4.36 -21.64 11.40
CA ASP A 310 3.13 -20.84 11.51
C ASP A 310 2.37 -21.27 12.77
N THR A 311 2.22 -20.35 13.71
CA THR A 311 1.57 -20.60 15.00
C THR A 311 0.06 -20.37 14.98
N MET A 312 -0.49 -19.85 13.88
CA MET A 312 -1.94 -19.67 13.71
C MET A 312 -2.63 -20.83 13.01
N THR A 313 -1.85 -21.79 12.47
CA THR A 313 -2.39 -23.02 11.92
C THR A 313 -2.32 -24.14 12.95
N THR A 314 -3.32 -25.02 12.95
CA THR A 314 -3.33 -26.25 13.74
C THR A 314 -2.66 -27.41 12.99
N SER A 315 -2.24 -27.19 11.73
CA SER A 315 -1.60 -28.19 10.90
C SER A 315 -0.30 -28.72 11.54
N PRO A 316 -0.05 -30.04 11.51
CA PRO A 316 1.19 -30.62 12.00
C PRO A 316 2.43 -30.01 11.35
N LEU A 317 3.54 -29.95 12.07
CA LEU A 317 4.81 -29.39 11.60
C LEU A 317 5.25 -29.95 10.23
N GLU A 318 5.09 -31.27 10.03
CA GLU A 318 5.44 -31.97 8.79
C GLU A 318 4.64 -31.52 7.56
N SER A 319 3.54 -30.79 7.77
CA SER A 319 2.63 -30.27 6.75
C SER A 319 2.78 -28.75 6.54
N GLN A 320 3.78 -28.10 7.15
CA GLN A 320 3.99 -26.66 7.06
C GLN A 320 5.14 -26.25 6.12
N LEU A 321 5.54 -27.10 5.16
CA LEU A 321 6.57 -26.72 4.18
C LEU A 321 6.01 -25.68 3.20
N LYS A 322 6.84 -24.71 2.82
CA LYS A 322 6.55 -23.77 1.72
C LYS A 322 7.47 -24.10 0.56
N SER A 323 6.95 -24.33 -0.63
CA SER A 323 7.78 -24.69 -1.79
C SER A 323 7.29 -24.02 -3.07
N SER A 324 8.23 -23.70 -3.94
CA SER A 324 7.96 -23.15 -5.28
C SER A 324 8.83 -23.76 -6.36
N ILE A 325 8.33 -23.73 -7.60
CA ILE A 325 9.08 -24.05 -8.81
C ILE A 325 9.02 -22.81 -9.72
N THR A 326 10.19 -22.33 -10.11
CA THR A 326 10.38 -21.18 -10.98
C THR A 326 10.93 -21.61 -12.32
N TRP A 327 10.32 -21.15 -13.41
CA TRP A 327 10.79 -21.37 -14.78
C TRP A 327 11.49 -20.12 -15.31
N TYR A 328 12.67 -20.32 -15.91
CA TYR A 328 13.39 -19.27 -16.65
C TYR A 328 12.76 -19.06 -18.03
N LEU A 329 12.35 -17.84 -18.35
CA LEU A 329 11.63 -17.50 -19.59
C LEU A 329 12.40 -16.57 -20.52
N GLY A 330 13.55 -16.03 -20.10
CA GLY A 330 14.36 -15.10 -20.88
C GLY A 330 14.78 -13.87 -20.07
N ASN A 331 15.11 -12.78 -20.75
CA ASN A 331 15.58 -11.53 -20.14
C ASN A 331 14.65 -10.36 -20.50
N PRO A 332 13.95 -9.73 -19.54
CA PRO A 332 12.98 -8.66 -19.79
C PRO A 332 13.66 -7.33 -20.16
N LEU A 333 14.99 -7.23 -20.09
CA LEU A 333 15.75 -6.06 -20.48
C LEU A 333 16.04 -6.03 -22.00
N GLU A 334 15.75 -7.11 -22.72
CA GLU A 334 15.88 -7.15 -24.17
C GLU A 334 14.63 -6.59 -24.86
N GLU A 335 14.82 -5.67 -25.81
CA GLU A 335 13.69 -5.03 -26.49
C GLU A 335 12.84 -6.02 -27.31
N SER A 336 13.46 -7.07 -27.85
CA SER A 336 12.76 -8.17 -28.55
C SER A 336 11.80 -8.93 -27.65
N GLU A 337 12.09 -8.99 -26.34
CA GLU A 337 11.33 -9.77 -25.36
C GLU A 337 10.13 -9.02 -24.79
N GLN A 338 10.00 -7.70 -25.00
CA GLN A 338 8.87 -6.91 -24.47
C GLN A 338 7.50 -7.45 -24.91
N TYR A 339 7.41 -7.97 -26.14
CA TYR A 339 6.19 -8.62 -26.61
C TYR A 339 5.92 -9.95 -25.91
N ASN A 340 6.97 -10.73 -25.63
CA ASN A 340 6.86 -11.97 -24.87
C ASN A 340 6.47 -11.71 -23.41
N VAL A 341 7.02 -10.67 -22.78
CA VAL A 341 6.62 -10.20 -21.43
C VAL A 341 5.12 -9.89 -21.42
N PHE A 342 4.61 -9.16 -22.41
CA PHE A 342 3.17 -8.85 -22.49
C PHE A 342 2.30 -10.11 -22.61
N LYS A 343 2.68 -11.06 -23.48
CA LYS A 343 1.96 -12.35 -23.58
C LYS A 343 2.00 -13.13 -22.27
N TRP A 344 3.13 -13.14 -21.57
CA TRP A 344 3.28 -13.79 -20.27
C TRP A 344 2.48 -13.13 -19.16
N LYS A 345 2.32 -11.80 -19.16
CA LYS A 345 1.41 -11.10 -18.23
C LYS A 345 -0.02 -11.61 -18.40
N ILE A 346 -0.51 -11.69 -19.64
CA ILE A 346 -1.85 -12.23 -19.91
C ILE A 346 -1.93 -13.70 -19.49
N LEU A 347 -0.97 -14.53 -19.90
CA LEU A 347 -0.98 -15.95 -19.57
C LEU A 347 -0.90 -16.21 -18.06
N SER A 348 -0.08 -15.45 -17.32
CA SER A 348 0.01 -15.53 -15.86
C SER A 348 -1.34 -15.26 -15.21
N THR A 349 -2.03 -14.19 -15.62
CA THR A 349 -3.37 -13.87 -15.13
C THR A 349 -4.39 -14.97 -15.45
N LEU A 350 -4.33 -15.56 -16.66
CA LEU A 350 -5.21 -16.69 -16.99
C LEU A 350 -4.96 -17.91 -16.11
N LEU A 351 -3.71 -18.17 -15.73
CA LEU A 351 -3.29 -19.38 -15.02
C LEU A 351 -3.47 -19.29 -13.49
N LEU A 352 -3.30 -18.11 -12.89
CA LEU A 352 -3.24 -17.91 -11.44
C LEU A 352 -4.35 -17.02 -10.87
N ASP A 353 -4.81 -16.01 -11.61
CA ASP A 353 -5.69 -14.98 -11.04
C ASP A 353 -7.17 -15.40 -11.09
N GLY A 354 -7.86 -15.30 -9.95
CA GLY A 354 -9.31 -15.51 -9.87
C GLY A 354 -9.76 -16.95 -9.59
N HIS A 355 -11.05 -17.14 -9.31
CA HIS A 355 -11.62 -18.47 -9.00
C HIS A 355 -11.62 -19.39 -10.23
N ASN A 356 -11.58 -18.79 -11.42
CA ASN A 356 -11.47 -19.47 -12.71
C ASN A 356 -10.06 -19.92 -13.07
N ALA A 357 -9.05 -19.55 -12.28
CA ALA A 357 -7.68 -19.92 -12.57
C ALA A 357 -7.49 -21.44 -12.38
N PRO A 358 -6.94 -22.16 -13.37
CA PRO A 358 -6.77 -23.60 -13.29
C PRO A 358 -5.87 -24.02 -12.14
N PHE A 359 -4.84 -23.23 -11.80
CA PHE A 359 -3.99 -23.54 -10.65
C PHE A 359 -4.64 -23.21 -9.33
N TYR A 360 -5.48 -22.18 -9.24
CA TYR A 360 -6.26 -21.93 -8.03
C TYR A 360 -7.21 -23.11 -7.76
N GLN A 361 -7.93 -23.57 -8.78
CA GLN A 361 -8.83 -24.72 -8.66
C GLN A 361 -8.08 -26.00 -8.28
N GLU A 362 -7.05 -26.36 -9.04
CA GLU A 362 -6.41 -27.67 -8.89
C GLU A 362 -5.38 -27.72 -7.75
N LEU A 363 -4.87 -26.59 -7.26
CA LEU A 363 -3.89 -26.54 -6.17
C LEU A 363 -4.49 -26.06 -4.84
N ILE A 364 -5.42 -25.09 -4.86
CA ILE A 364 -6.00 -24.50 -3.65
C ILE A 364 -7.35 -25.15 -3.33
N GLU A 365 -8.31 -25.15 -4.26
CA GLU A 365 -9.66 -25.68 -3.98
C GLU A 365 -9.67 -27.20 -3.73
N THR A 366 -8.76 -27.96 -4.35
CA THR A 366 -8.60 -29.40 -4.08
C THR A 366 -7.86 -29.72 -2.76
N GLY A 367 -7.27 -28.71 -2.11
CA GLY A 367 -6.48 -28.88 -0.89
C GLY A 367 -5.07 -29.45 -1.11
N TYR A 368 -4.48 -29.25 -2.30
CA TYR A 368 -3.07 -29.63 -2.52
C TYR A 368 -2.13 -28.75 -1.67
N GLY A 369 -2.33 -27.43 -1.69
CA GLY A 369 -1.78 -26.47 -0.74
C GLY A 369 -2.88 -25.56 -0.20
N GLU A 370 -2.57 -24.76 0.82
CA GLU A 370 -3.58 -23.86 1.42
C GLU A 370 -3.61 -22.48 0.76
N ASP A 371 -2.47 -21.97 0.31
CA ASP A 371 -2.36 -20.69 -0.40
C ASP A 371 -1.12 -20.71 -1.31
N PHE A 372 -1.01 -19.74 -2.22
CA PHE A 372 0.19 -19.54 -3.03
C PHE A 372 1.37 -19.03 -2.20
N SER A 373 2.58 -19.39 -2.61
CA SER A 373 3.81 -18.89 -1.98
C SER A 373 4.07 -17.40 -2.31
N PRO A 374 4.82 -16.66 -1.47
CA PRO A 374 5.07 -15.22 -1.68
C PRO A 374 5.72 -14.84 -3.01
N ASN A 375 6.42 -15.76 -3.67
CA ASN A 375 7.09 -15.55 -4.95
C ASN A 375 6.28 -16.06 -6.17
N ALA A 376 5.03 -16.51 -5.99
CA ALA A 376 4.21 -17.01 -7.08
C ALA A 376 3.84 -15.89 -8.08
N GLY A 377 3.71 -16.24 -9.36
CA GLY A 377 3.40 -15.30 -10.45
C GLY A 377 4.59 -14.97 -11.34
N LEU A 378 4.47 -13.87 -12.07
CA LEU A 378 5.46 -13.39 -13.04
C LEU A 378 6.36 -12.32 -12.42
N ASP A 379 7.68 -12.52 -12.44
CA ASP A 379 8.67 -11.51 -12.05
C ASP A 379 9.40 -10.95 -13.28
N ILE A 380 9.46 -9.61 -13.35
CA ILE A 380 10.10 -8.81 -14.40
C ILE A 380 11.04 -7.74 -13.85
N THR A 381 11.25 -7.70 -12.54
CA THR A 381 11.91 -6.59 -11.84
C THR A 381 13.42 -6.60 -12.02
N THR A 382 13.98 -7.77 -12.30
CA THR A 382 15.41 -8.07 -12.41
C THR A 382 15.73 -8.56 -13.84
N ALA A 383 16.98 -8.94 -14.12
CA ALA A 383 17.43 -9.34 -15.46
C ALA A 383 16.94 -10.73 -15.93
N MET A 384 15.97 -11.31 -15.23
CA MET A 384 15.38 -12.63 -15.51
C MET A 384 13.87 -12.49 -15.55
N LEU A 385 13.28 -12.88 -16.68
CA LEU A 385 11.86 -13.08 -16.82
C LEU A 385 11.59 -14.46 -16.26
N SER A 386 10.83 -14.53 -15.18
CA SER A 386 10.52 -15.81 -14.55
C SER A 386 9.05 -15.92 -14.20
N PHE A 387 8.54 -17.15 -14.31
CA PHE A 387 7.20 -17.50 -13.86
C PHE A 387 7.32 -18.56 -12.78
N THR A 388 6.63 -18.37 -11.67
CA THR A 388 6.73 -19.22 -10.49
C THR A 388 5.36 -19.73 -10.09
N ILE A 389 5.28 -21.02 -9.76
CA ILE A 389 4.15 -21.61 -9.04
C ILE A 389 4.70 -22.17 -7.74
N GLY A 390 4.17 -21.72 -6.62
CA GLY A 390 4.49 -22.30 -5.32
C GLY A 390 3.33 -22.18 -4.37
N LEU A 391 3.40 -22.96 -3.29
CA LEU A 391 2.32 -23.14 -2.34
C LEU A 391 2.87 -23.18 -0.91
N ASN A 392 1.99 -22.84 0.03
CA ASN A 392 2.22 -22.95 1.46
C ASN A 392 1.53 -24.21 2.03
N ASN A 393 2.00 -24.64 3.19
CA ASN A 393 1.44 -25.75 3.98
C ASN A 393 1.39 -27.07 3.20
N LEU A 394 2.56 -27.50 2.73
CA LEU A 394 2.78 -28.76 2.03
C LEU A 394 3.44 -29.81 2.93
N THR A 395 3.19 -31.08 2.62
CA THR A 395 4.00 -32.20 3.11
C THR A 395 5.21 -32.42 2.21
N ARG A 396 6.24 -33.11 2.71
CA ARG A 396 7.43 -33.50 1.90
C ARG A 396 7.05 -34.21 0.59
N GLU A 397 6.10 -35.14 0.65
CA GLU A 397 5.58 -35.85 -0.53
C GLU A 397 4.94 -34.90 -1.55
N LYS A 398 4.17 -33.92 -1.09
CA LYS A 398 3.57 -32.89 -1.97
C LYS A 398 4.65 -32.00 -2.59
N VAL A 399 5.69 -31.62 -1.85
CA VAL A 399 6.83 -30.84 -2.40
C VAL A 399 7.52 -31.59 -3.55
N GLU A 400 7.78 -32.89 -3.38
CA GLU A 400 8.43 -33.71 -4.40
C GLU A 400 7.56 -33.87 -5.66
N ASN A 401 6.26 -34.00 -5.48
CA ASN A 401 5.31 -34.23 -6.56
C ASN A 401 4.78 -32.94 -7.23
N LEU A 402 5.06 -31.76 -6.66
CA LEU A 402 4.52 -30.48 -7.12
C LEU A 402 4.72 -30.26 -8.63
N GLY A 403 5.91 -30.51 -9.15
CA GLY A 403 6.21 -30.34 -10.57
C GLY A 403 5.43 -31.29 -11.49
N SER A 404 5.14 -32.50 -11.01
CA SER A 404 4.30 -33.47 -11.73
C SER A 404 2.85 -33.02 -11.74
N VAL A 405 2.34 -32.55 -10.60
CA VAL A 405 0.97 -32.03 -10.48
C VAL A 405 0.76 -30.83 -11.39
N ILE A 406 1.70 -29.89 -11.43
CA ILE A 406 1.64 -28.72 -12.32
C ILE A 406 1.57 -29.16 -13.79
N ARG A 407 2.45 -30.07 -14.24
CA ARG A 407 2.44 -30.57 -15.63
C ARG A 407 1.17 -31.35 -15.96
N LYS A 408 0.65 -32.12 -15.00
CA LYS A 408 -0.61 -32.85 -15.13
C LYS A 408 -1.78 -31.87 -15.30
N THR A 409 -1.89 -30.85 -14.45
CA THR A 409 -2.90 -29.80 -14.56
C THR A 409 -2.82 -29.09 -15.90
N LEU A 410 -1.62 -28.73 -16.37
CA LEU A 410 -1.45 -28.11 -17.69
C LEU A 410 -1.92 -29.04 -18.81
N SER A 411 -1.52 -30.31 -18.79
CA SER A 411 -1.79 -31.27 -19.87
C SER A 411 -3.25 -31.74 -19.91
N GLU A 412 -3.87 -31.95 -18.74
CA GLU A 412 -5.21 -32.53 -18.62
C GLU A 412 -6.33 -31.49 -18.53
N LYS A 413 -6.04 -30.27 -18.05
CA LYS A 413 -7.04 -29.22 -17.83
C LYS A 413 -6.83 -28.02 -18.73
N VAL A 414 -5.61 -27.48 -18.79
CA VAL A 414 -5.34 -26.21 -19.49
C VAL A 414 -5.27 -26.39 -21.01
N ILE A 415 -4.45 -27.31 -21.52
CA ILE A 415 -4.28 -27.53 -22.96
C ILE A 415 -5.59 -27.96 -23.65
N PRO A 416 -6.40 -28.90 -23.10
CA PRO A 416 -7.67 -29.26 -23.71
C PRO A 416 -8.66 -28.10 -23.75
N GLU A 417 -8.65 -27.26 -22.72
CA GLU A 417 -9.51 -26.08 -22.66
C GLU A 417 -9.09 -25.01 -23.67
N LEU A 418 -7.78 -24.70 -23.79
CA LEU A 418 -7.25 -23.81 -24.83
C LEU A 418 -7.59 -24.31 -26.24
N SER A 419 -7.63 -25.64 -26.42
CA SER A 419 -7.97 -26.27 -27.70
C SER A 419 -9.43 -26.07 -28.14
N LYS A 420 -10.33 -25.64 -27.24
CA LYS A 420 -11.73 -25.30 -27.57
C LYS A 420 -11.87 -23.98 -28.34
N GLY A 421 -10.79 -23.20 -28.47
CA GLY A 421 -10.77 -21.93 -29.21
C GLY A 421 -11.81 -20.95 -28.67
N HIS A 422 -12.65 -20.39 -29.55
CA HIS A 422 -13.67 -19.40 -29.15
C HIS A 422 -14.73 -19.91 -28.18
N LYS A 423 -14.89 -21.23 -28.02
CA LYS A 423 -15.81 -21.82 -27.03
C LYS A 423 -15.18 -21.98 -25.65
N SER A 424 -13.89 -21.68 -25.52
CA SER A 424 -13.18 -21.78 -24.25
C SER A 424 -13.51 -20.61 -23.33
N TYR A 425 -13.60 -20.85 -22.03
CA TYR A 425 -13.70 -19.76 -21.06
C TYR A 425 -12.43 -18.88 -21.06
N PHE A 426 -11.27 -19.39 -21.47
CA PHE A 426 -10.06 -18.59 -21.62
C PHE A 426 -10.21 -17.52 -22.70
N HIS A 427 -11.02 -17.77 -23.74
CA HIS A 427 -11.27 -16.75 -24.76
C HIS A 427 -12.01 -15.54 -24.16
N ASP A 428 -13.09 -15.80 -23.42
CA ASP A 428 -13.82 -14.73 -22.75
C ASP A 428 -12.95 -13.99 -21.72
N ARG A 429 -12.09 -14.72 -21.00
CA ARG A 429 -11.15 -14.10 -20.05
C ARG A 429 -10.11 -13.22 -20.73
N VAL A 430 -9.59 -13.61 -21.89
CA VAL A 430 -8.68 -12.75 -22.67
C VAL A 430 -9.40 -11.47 -23.09
N GLU A 431 -10.63 -11.56 -23.61
CA GLU A 431 -11.42 -10.38 -23.95
C GLU A 431 -11.68 -9.48 -22.73
N ALA A 432 -11.97 -10.08 -21.56
CA ALA A 432 -12.13 -9.35 -20.31
C ALA A 432 -10.83 -8.65 -19.87
N ILE A 433 -9.67 -9.31 -19.95
CA ILE A 433 -8.37 -8.70 -19.65
C ILE A 433 -8.09 -7.53 -20.59
N LEU A 434 -8.36 -7.69 -21.90
CA LEU A 434 -8.19 -6.61 -22.87
C LEU A 434 -9.10 -5.41 -22.56
N HIS A 435 -10.33 -5.67 -22.11
CA HIS A 435 -11.25 -4.63 -21.64
C HIS A 435 -10.75 -3.95 -20.37
N GLN A 436 -10.23 -4.70 -19.39
CA GLN A 436 -9.63 -4.16 -18.17
C GLN A 436 -8.41 -3.27 -18.46
N LEU A 437 -7.57 -3.66 -19.43
CA LEU A 437 -6.45 -2.84 -19.87
C LEU A 437 -6.92 -1.51 -20.49
N GLU A 438 -7.97 -1.54 -21.32
CA GLU A 438 -8.57 -0.34 -21.89
C GLU A 438 -9.15 0.58 -20.81
N LEU A 439 -9.88 0.04 -19.84
CA LEU A 439 -10.36 0.77 -18.66
C LEU A 439 -9.20 1.37 -17.85
N GLY A 440 -8.11 0.62 -17.69
CA GLY A 440 -6.90 1.04 -17.00
C GLY A 440 -6.25 2.27 -17.63
N PHE A 441 -6.23 2.37 -18.96
CA PHE A 441 -5.73 3.56 -19.67
C PHE A 441 -6.64 4.78 -19.51
N LYS A 442 -7.96 4.58 -19.41
CA LYS A 442 -8.91 5.69 -19.24
C LYS A 442 -9.00 6.19 -17.80
N LYS A 443 -8.66 5.36 -16.82
CA LYS A 443 -8.75 5.67 -15.39
C LYS A 443 -7.65 6.65 -14.98
N HIS A 444 -8.04 7.84 -14.56
CA HIS A 444 -7.11 8.82 -14.00
C HIS A 444 -6.74 8.45 -12.56
N LYS A 445 -5.45 8.29 -12.25
CA LYS A 445 -4.97 8.01 -10.89
C LYS A 445 -4.29 9.26 -10.29
N PRO A 446 -4.52 9.63 -9.02
CA PRO A 446 -3.88 10.79 -8.41
C PRO A 446 -2.35 10.68 -8.31
N ASP A 447 -1.83 9.46 -8.24
CA ASP A 447 -0.42 9.10 -8.10
C ASP A 447 0.20 8.64 -9.44
N PHE A 448 -0.40 9.01 -10.58
CA PHE A 448 -0.04 8.49 -11.89
C PHE A 448 1.45 8.65 -12.23
N GLY A 449 2.04 9.81 -11.95
CA GLY A 449 3.47 10.06 -12.15
C GLY A 449 4.40 9.12 -11.36
N LEU A 450 4.07 8.85 -10.09
CA LEU A 450 4.82 7.91 -9.24
C LEU A 450 4.64 6.46 -9.72
N GLY A 451 3.43 6.10 -10.15
CA GLY A 451 3.15 4.78 -10.74
C GLY A 451 3.96 4.52 -12.01
N LEU A 452 4.06 5.52 -12.91
CA LEU A 452 4.90 5.44 -14.09
C LEU A 452 6.38 5.30 -13.73
N LEU A 453 6.88 6.11 -12.78
CA LEU A 453 8.25 6.00 -12.29
C LEU A 453 8.56 4.57 -11.79
N GLY A 454 7.73 4.03 -10.89
CA GLY A 454 7.94 2.68 -10.34
C GLY A 454 7.92 1.58 -11.39
N SER A 455 7.08 1.72 -12.44
CA SER A 455 7.01 0.74 -13.53
C SER A 455 8.21 0.78 -14.49
N LEU A 456 8.81 1.95 -14.71
CA LEU A 456 9.87 2.16 -15.68
C LEU A 456 11.26 2.00 -15.07
N LEU A 457 11.44 2.41 -13.82
CA LEU A 457 12.75 2.57 -13.20
C LEU A 457 13.58 1.28 -13.13
N PRO A 458 13.04 0.11 -12.71
CA PRO A 458 13.83 -1.12 -12.58
C PRO A 458 14.45 -1.55 -13.91
N MET A 459 13.71 -1.43 -15.02
CA MET A 459 14.21 -1.76 -16.35
C MET A 459 15.13 -0.65 -16.87
N TRP A 460 14.78 0.61 -16.64
CA TRP A 460 15.56 1.75 -17.13
C TRP A 460 16.94 1.80 -16.48
N ILE A 461 17.06 1.63 -15.17
CA ILE A 461 18.35 1.64 -14.46
C ILE A 461 19.28 0.51 -14.94
N ASN A 462 18.69 -0.61 -15.38
CA ASN A 462 19.37 -1.77 -15.95
C ASN A 462 19.61 -1.70 -17.47
N GLY A 463 19.30 -0.56 -18.10
CA GLY A 463 19.74 -0.25 -19.47
C GLY A 463 18.64 -0.27 -20.55
N LEU A 464 17.42 -0.70 -20.23
CA LEU A 464 16.30 -0.65 -21.18
C LEU A 464 15.92 0.82 -21.48
N ASN A 465 15.54 1.11 -22.72
CA ASN A 465 15.02 2.43 -23.07
C ASN A 465 13.59 2.63 -22.50
N PRO A 466 13.35 3.59 -21.59
CA PRO A 466 12.06 3.75 -20.93
C PRO A 466 10.96 4.18 -21.90
N ILE A 467 11.30 4.89 -22.99
CA ILE A 467 10.34 5.25 -24.04
C ILE A 467 9.81 4.00 -24.76
N ASN A 468 10.60 2.94 -24.88
CA ASN A 468 10.13 1.69 -25.50
C ASN A 468 9.16 0.93 -24.59
N ALA A 469 9.38 0.96 -23.27
CA ALA A 469 8.45 0.40 -22.30
C ALA A 469 7.11 1.15 -22.25
N LEU A 470 7.09 2.45 -22.59
CA LEU A 470 5.87 3.26 -22.68
C LEU A 470 5.03 3.02 -23.94
N LYS A 471 5.55 2.33 -24.96
CA LYS A 471 4.85 2.08 -26.26
C LYS A 471 3.82 0.93 -26.14
N VAL A 472 2.90 1.05 -25.20
CA VAL A 472 1.96 -0.03 -24.87
C VAL A 472 0.95 -0.26 -26.00
N GLU A 473 0.48 0.80 -26.68
CA GLU A 473 -0.49 0.68 -27.77
C GLU A 473 0.04 -0.16 -28.95
N LYS A 474 1.34 -0.04 -29.28
CA LYS A 474 1.96 -0.84 -30.35
C LYS A 474 1.96 -2.34 -30.00
N ILE A 475 2.31 -2.66 -28.76
CA ILE A 475 2.33 -4.03 -28.23
C ILE A 475 0.90 -4.59 -28.19
N LEU A 476 -0.05 -3.80 -27.70
CA LEU A 476 -1.47 -4.17 -27.61
C LEU A 476 -2.09 -4.39 -28.99
N THR A 477 -1.80 -3.51 -29.96
CA THR A 477 -2.29 -3.65 -31.34
C THR A 477 -1.75 -4.93 -31.97
N ARG A 478 -0.43 -5.16 -31.86
CA ARG A 478 0.19 -6.40 -32.33
C ARG A 478 -0.44 -7.63 -31.67
N PHE A 479 -0.65 -7.59 -30.36
CA PHE A 479 -1.29 -8.69 -29.64
C PHE A 479 -2.72 -8.94 -30.14
N LYS A 480 -3.53 -7.90 -30.34
CA LYS A 480 -4.89 -8.02 -30.88
C LYS A 480 -4.90 -8.62 -32.28
N GLU A 481 -3.94 -8.27 -33.12
CA GLU A 481 -3.78 -8.84 -34.48
C GLU A 481 -3.37 -10.32 -34.41
N ASP A 482 -2.31 -10.66 -33.68
CA ASP A 482 -1.84 -12.03 -33.50
C ASP A 482 -2.92 -12.92 -32.84
N TYR A 483 -3.63 -12.39 -31.84
CA TYR A 483 -4.70 -13.11 -31.16
C TYR A 483 -5.90 -13.34 -32.08
N LYS A 484 -6.20 -12.42 -33.00
CA LYS A 484 -7.26 -12.61 -33.99
C LYS A 484 -6.89 -13.68 -35.01
N GLU A 485 -5.62 -13.80 -35.38
CA GLU A 485 -5.14 -14.79 -36.35
C GLU A 485 -4.98 -16.19 -35.73
N HIS A 486 -4.35 -16.27 -34.55
CA HIS A 486 -3.95 -17.54 -33.93
C HIS A 486 -4.84 -17.96 -32.76
N GLY A 487 -5.64 -17.06 -32.19
CA GLY A 487 -6.48 -17.33 -31.03
C GLY A 487 -5.69 -17.84 -29.82
N LEU A 488 -6.31 -18.74 -29.06
CA LEU A 488 -5.71 -19.35 -27.86
C LEU A 488 -4.52 -20.28 -28.17
N ARG A 489 -4.29 -20.65 -29.43
CA ARG A 489 -3.14 -21.48 -29.82
C ARG A 489 -1.81 -20.82 -29.46
N LEU A 490 -1.76 -19.49 -29.47
CA LEU A 490 -0.61 -18.70 -29.01
C LEU A 490 -0.13 -19.13 -27.62
N PHE A 491 -1.05 -19.32 -26.68
CA PHE A 491 -0.72 -19.72 -25.30
C PHE A 491 -0.37 -21.20 -25.19
N SER A 492 -1.01 -22.06 -25.98
CA SER A 492 -0.67 -23.48 -26.03
C SER A 492 0.77 -23.69 -26.50
N GLU A 493 1.20 -22.95 -27.53
CA GLU A 493 2.57 -23.01 -28.05
C GLU A 493 3.58 -22.49 -27.01
N MET A 494 3.25 -21.41 -26.29
CA MET A 494 4.08 -20.91 -25.19
C MET A 494 4.26 -21.94 -24.08
N LEU A 495 3.17 -22.60 -23.65
CA LEU A 495 3.22 -23.63 -22.59
C LEU A 495 4.06 -24.84 -23.02
N HIS A 496 3.91 -25.30 -24.27
CA HIS A 496 4.72 -26.39 -24.83
C HIS A 496 6.20 -26.06 -24.94
N ALA A 497 6.55 -24.81 -25.25
CA ALA A 497 7.94 -24.37 -25.30
C ALA A 497 8.58 -24.23 -23.90
N THR A 498 7.77 -24.06 -22.84
CA THR A 498 8.23 -23.69 -21.50
C THR A 498 7.82 -24.70 -20.43
N LEU A 499 6.70 -24.48 -19.72
CA LEU A 499 6.31 -25.25 -18.52
C LEU A 499 6.11 -26.76 -18.80
N LEU A 500 5.70 -27.13 -20.00
CA LEU A 500 5.53 -28.52 -20.42
C LEU A 500 6.81 -29.14 -20.99
N ASN A 501 7.84 -28.34 -21.28
CA ASN A 501 9.12 -28.83 -21.77
C ASN A 501 9.97 -29.32 -20.59
N GLU A 502 10.29 -30.62 -20.57
CA GLU A 502 11.11 -31.22 -19.51
C GLU A 502 12.55 -30.70 -19.46
N SER A 503 13.03 -30.15 -20.57
CA SER A 503 14.35 -29.53 -20.71
C SER A 503 14.37 -28.04 -20.35
N ALA A 504 13.22 -27.42 -20.07
CA ALA A 504 13.16 -26.01 -19.67
C ALA A 504 13.88 -25.81 -18.32
N PRO A 505 14.73 -24.77 -18.17
CA PRO A 505 15.42 -24.53 -16.91
C PRO A 505 14.45 -24.22 -15.76
N GLN A 506 14.66 -24.89 -14.63
CA GLN A 506 13.80 -24.87 -13.45
C GLN A 506 14.61 -24.67 -12.17
N PHE A 507 14.06 -23.91 -11.23
CA PHE A 507 14.60 -23.70 -9.89
C PHE A 507 13.53 -24.06 -8.85
N ARG A 508 13.83 -25.03 -7.97
CA ARG A 508 12.99 -25.38 -6.83
C ARG A 508 13.56 -24.74 -5.57
N PHE A 509 12.68 -24.12 -4.80
CA PHE A 509 13.00 -23.52 -3.51
C PHE A 509 12.02 -24.01 -2.46
N THR A 510 12.54 -24.54 -1.36
CA THR A 510 11.75 -25.07 -0.25
C THR A 510 12.19 -24.45 1.06
N MET A 511 11.25 -23.93 1.84
CA MET A 511 11.46 -23.50 3.22
C MET A 511 10.86 -24.53 4.16
N VAL A 512 11.71 -25.09 5.03
CA VAL A 512 11.37 -26.16 5.99
C VAL A 512 11.10 -25.53 7.35
N PRO A 513 9.93 -25.81 7.97
CA PRO A 513 9.58 -25.22 9.26
C PRO A 513 10.42 -25.84 10.40
N GLU A 514 10.94 -25.01 11.29
CA GLU A 514 11.76 -25.42 12.42
C GLU A 514 11.26 -24.77 13.72
N GLU A 515 10.85 -25.57 14.71
CA GLU A 515 10.26 -25.07 15.97
C GLU A 515 11.23 -24.20 16.77
N THR A 516 12.53 -24.48 16.67
CA THR A 516 13.57 -23.73 17.37
C THR A 516 14.01 -22.49 16.59
N PHE A 517 13.55 -22.24 15.36
CA PHE A 517 14.05 -21.19 14.48
C PHE A 517 14.18 -19.82 15.15
N ASN A 518 13.08 -19.32 15.78
CA ASN A 518 13.09 -18.02 16.44
C ASN A 518 14.02 -17.99 17.67
N LYS A 519 14.09 -19.10 18.42
CA LYS A 519 14.98 -19.23 19.59
C LYS A 519 16.45 -19.30 19.16
N ASP A 520 16.74 -20.02 18.08
CA ASP A 520 18.07 -20.18 17.53
C ASP A 520 18.56 -18.86 16.91
N LEU A 521 17.67 -18.12 16.25
CA LEU A 521 17.96 -16.79 15.72
C LEU A 521 18.32 -15.81 16.85
N ALA A 522 17.52 -15.77 17.93
CA ALA A 522 17.79 -14.96 19.11
C ALA A 522 19.08 -15.40 19.83
N SER A 523 19.30 -16.71 20.00
CA SER A 523 20.53 -17.27 20.59
C SER A 523 21.76 -16.93 19.76
N ALA A 524 21.65 -16.99 18.43
CA ALA A 524 22.72 -16.62 17.52
C ALA A 524 23.04 -15.13 17.61
N GLU A 525 22.04 -14.26 17.76
CA GLU A 525 22.24 -12.82 17.99
C GLU A 525 22.96 -12.57 19.32
N GLN A 526 22.50 -13.17 20.41
CA GLN A 526 23.16 -13.06 21.72
C GLN A 526 24.61 -13.56 21.68
N LYS A 527 24.88 -14.66 20.97
CA LYS A 527 26.25 -15.17 20.76
C LYS A 527 27.11 -14.19 19.97
N ARG A 528 26.56 -13.56 18.91
CA ARG A 528 27.27 -12.52 18.13
C ARG A 528 27.59 -11.31 19.00
N LEU A 529 26.62 -10.85 19.79
CA LEU A 529 26.78 -9.76 20.73
C LEU A 529 27.85 -10.06 21.78
N ALA A 530 27.77 -11.21 22.45
CA ALA A 530 28.77 -11.65 23.43
C ALA A 530 30.17 -11.79 22.81
N SER A 531 30.27 -12.30 21.58
CA SER A 531 31.53 -12.40 20.84
C SER A 531 32.13 -11.02 20.53
N LYS A 532 31.33 -10.04 20.10
CA LYS A 532 31.82 -8.65 19.90
C LYS A 532 32.20 -8.00 21.23
N VAL A 533 31.37 -8.12 22.27
CA VAL A 533 31.62 -7.51 23.58
C VAL A 533 32.86 -8.10 24.27
N SER A 534 33.10 -9.41 24.15
CA SER A 534 34.28 -10.07 24.75
C SER A 534 35.62 -9.65 24.14
N LYS A 535 35.61 -9.08 22.92
CA LYS A 535 36.80 -8.54 22.26
C LYS A 535 37.12 -7.10 22.69
N LEU A 536 36.19 -6.42 23.36
CA LEU A 536 36.36 -5.05 23.81
C LEU A 536 37.18 -5.01 25.09
N ASP A 537 38.24 -4.20 25.10
CA ASP A 537 38.92 -3.85 26.34
C ASP A 537 38.17 -2.73 27.09
N GLU A 538 38.70 -2.32 28.25
CA GLU A 538 38.06 -1.26 29.04
C GLU A 538 38.13 0.13 28.38
N GLU A 539 39.10 0.36 27.49
CA GLU A 539 39.19 1.61 26.71
C GLU A 539 38.11 1.65 25.62
N ASP A 540 37.88 0.52 24.94
CA ASP A 540 36.83 0.38 23.93
C ASP A 540 35.43 0.54 24.53
N LYS A 541 35.18 -0.07 25.69
CA LYS A 541 33.90 0.11 26.41
C LYS A 541 33.68 1.56 26.82
N GLU A 542 34.72 2.25 27.26
CA GLU A 542 34.65 3.69 27.57
C GLU A 542 34.35 4.50 26.31
N LYS A 543 35.00 4.21 25.17
CA LYS A 543 34.71 4.86 23.89
C LYS A 543 33.26 4.66 23.46
N ILE A 544 32.70 3.45 23.61
CA ILE A 544 31.30 3.16 23.28
C ILE A 544 30.37 4.00 24.15
N PHE A 545 30.62 4.04 25.46
CA PHE A 545 29.82 4.84 26.39
C PHE A 545 29.86 6.33 26.07
N GLN A 546 31.04 6.87 25.77
CA GLN A 546 31.20 8.27 25.37
C GLN A 546 30.54 8.57 24.01
N ARG A 547 30.62 7.65 23.05
CA ARG A 547 29.94 7.78 21.75
C ARG A 547 28.42 7.82 21.91
N GLY A 548 27.85 6.93 22.72
CA GLY A 548 26.41 6.95 22.99
C GLY A 548 25.98 8.24 23.68
N LYS A 549 26.76 8.76 24.64
CA LYS A 549 26.49 10.05 25.28
C LYS A 549 26.55 11.21 24.29
N ASN A 550 27.59 11.28 23.47
CA ASN A 550 27.73 12.31 22.44
C ASN A 550 26.59 12.23 21.41
N LEU A 551 26.19 11.03 21.00
CA LEU A 551 25.04 10.83 20.12
C LEU A 551 23.76 11.37 20.77
N LEU A 552 23.50 11.04 22.04
CA LEU A 552 22.34 11.54 22.78
C LEU A 552 22.36 13.08 22.92
N GLU A 553 23.52 13.66 23.22
CA GLU A 553 23.70 15.11 23.29
C GLU A 553 23.43 15.77 21.93
N LYS A 554 23.94 15.21 20.83
CA LYS A 554 23.66 15.67 19.46
C LYS A 554 22.19 15.53 19.10
N GLN A 555 21.52 14.44 19.49
CA GLN A 555 20.09 14.22 19.29
C GLN A 555 19.24 15.28 20.00
N GLN A 556 19.69 15.75 21.18
CA GLN A 556 19.01 16.77 21.97
C GLN A 556 19.44 18.20 21.62
N GLN A 557 20.49 18.37 20.83
CA GLN A 557 21.00 19.69 20.46
C GLN A 557 20.01 20.45 19.58
N LYS A 558 19.78 21.72 19.91
CA LYS A 558 19.01 22.63 19.06
C LYS A 558 19.89 23.13 17.91
N GLU A 559 19.38 22.99 16.70
CA GLU A 559 20.04 23.46 15.47
C GLU A 559 19.29 24.63 14.84
N ASP A 560 20.01 25.42 14.06
CA ASP A 560 19.41 26.46 13.25
C ASP A 560 18.80 25.89 11.96
N VAL A 561 17.50 25.65 11.99
CA VAL A 561 16.73 25.16 10.83
C VAL A 561 16.42 26.24 9.79
N SER A 562 16.86 27.50 9.99
CA SER A 562 16.58 28.60 9.06
C SER A 562 17.26 28.43 7.70
N VAL A 563 18.31 27.61 7.63
CA VAL A 563 19.01 27.29 6.37
C VAL A 563 18.15 26.46 5.41
N LEU A 564 17.16 25.72 5.92
CA LEU A 564 16.26 24.93 5.07
C LEU A 564 15.23 25.85 4.40
N PRO A 565 14.87 25.60 3.14
CA PRO A 565 13.72 26.27 2.56
C PRO A 565 12.44 25.91 3.33
N THR A 566 11.43 26.77 3.24
CA THR A 566 10.10 26.49 3.76
C THR A 566 9.09 27.26 2.97
N LEU A 567 7.92 26.66 2.80
CA LEU A 567 6.71 27.42 2.52
C LEU A 567 6.23 28.13 3.78
N THR A 568 5.26 29.00 3.58
CA THR A 568 4.56 29.71 4.63
C THR A 568 3.06 29.45 4.53
N VAL A 569 2.32 29.81 5.58
CA VAL A 569 0.84 29.73 5.53
C VAL A 569 0.26 30.62 4.43
N ALA A 570 0.99 31.66 3.98
CA ALA A 570 0.56 32.49 2.86
C ALA A 570 0.59 31.76 1.51
N ASP A 571 1.36 30.67 1.39
CA ASP A 571 1.40 29.81 0.20
C ASP A 571 0.22 28.82 0.14
N ILE A 572 -0.57 28.74 1.23
CA ILE A 572 -1.78 27.91 1.30
C ILE A 572 -3.00 28.78 0.91
N PRO A 573 -3.76 28.42 -0.14
CA PRO A 573 -4.98 29.13 -0.47
C PRO A 573 -5.97 29.08 0.69
N ARG A 574 -6.52 30.23 1.12
CA ARG A 574 -7.51 30.23 2.22
C ARG A 574 -8.82 29.52 1.82
N ARG A 575 -9.17 29.56 0.54
CA ARG A 575 -10.31 28.85 -0.04
C ARG A 575 -9.82 27.57 -0.72
N GLY A 576 -10.36 26.42 -0.31
CA GLY A 576 -10.09 25.13 -0.92
C GLY A 576 -10.96 24.87 -2.16
N ASP A 577 -10.81 23.69 -2.74
CA ASP A 577 -11.61 23.25 -3.89
C ASP A 577 -13.04 22.87 -3.47
N PHE A 578 -14.01 23.40 -4.21
CA PHE A 578 -15.43 23.04 -4.11
C PHE A 578 -15.83 22.22 -5.32
N PHE A 579 -16.61 21.18 -5.10
CA PHE A 579 -17.12 20.32 -6.15
C PHE A 579 -18.62 20.54 -6.28
N ASP A 580 -19.05 20.98 -7.46
CA ASP A 580 -20.48 21.18 -7.71
C ASP A 580 -21.24 19.85 -7.62
N ILE A 581 -22.01 19.72 -6.54
CA ILE A 581 -22.86 18.57 -6.25
C ILE A 581 -24.31 19.02 -6.31
N SER A 582 -25.14 18.21 -6.97
CA SER A 582 -26.58 18.43 -7.04
C SER A 582 -27.33 17.18 -6.61
N PHE A 583 -28.59 17.35 -6.20
CA PHE A 583 -29.43 16.27 -5.69
C PHE A 583 -30.68 16.09 -6.54
N THR A 584 -31.12 14.83 -6.67
CA THR A 584 -32.46 14.47 -7.14
C THR A 584 -33.18 13.72 -6.03
N GLU A 585 -34.39 14.17 -5.68
CA GLU A 585 -35.25 13.44 -4.75
C GLU A 585 -35.88 12.24 -5.46
N MET A 586 -35.88 11.09 -4.79
CA MET A 586 -36.51 9.88 -5.31
C MET A 586 -37.97 9.78 -4.83
N THR A 587 -38.76 8.96 -5.52
CA THR A 587 -40.14 8.64 -5.13
C THR A 587 -40.18 8.13 -3.67
N GLY A 588 -40.97 8.80 -2.84
CA GLY A 588 -41.04 8.55 -1.39
C GLY A 588 -40.35 9.59 -0.51
N GLY A 589 -39.69 10.62 -1.07
CA GLY A 589 -39.23 11.84 -0.37
C GLY A 589 -37.94 11.71 0.45
N ASP A 590 -37.74 10.58 1.13
CA ASP A 590 -36.63 10.44 2.09
C ASP A 590 -35.30 9.98 1.46
N ARG A 591 -35.31 9.58 0.18
CA ARG A 591 -34.12 9.06 -0.54
C ARG A 591 -33.62 10.04 -1.59
N LYS A 592 -32.30 10.11 -1.75
CA LYS A 592 -31.62 11.07 -2.62
C LYS A 592 -30.60 10.42 -3.54
N ILE A 593 -30.49 10.97 -4.75
CA ILE A 593 -29.38 10.72 -5.68
C ILE A 593 -28.48 11.95 -5.67
N GLN A 594 -27.26 11.78 -5.17
CA GLN A 594 -26.18 12.77 -5.25
C GLN A 594 -25.51 12.68 -6.64
N LYS A 595 -25.25 13.83 -7.27
CA LYS A 595 -24.71 13.92 -8.63
C LYS A 595 -23.54 14.88 -8.69
N ARG A 596 -22.41 14.37 -9.19
CA ARG A 596 -21.23 15.17 -9.55
C ARG A 596 -21.03 15.09 -11.07
N ILE A 597 -21.29 16.20 -11.75
CA ILE A 597 -21.14 16.30 -13.21
C ILE A 597 -19.73 16.77 -13.54
N THR A 598 -18.89 15.89 -14.07
CA THR A 598 -17.50 16.19 -14.41
C THR A 598 -17.01 15.32 -15.57
N ASN A 599 -15.89 15.68 -16.20
CA ASN A 599 -15.34 14.89 -17.29
C ASN A 599 -14.57 13.68 -16.75
N THR A 600 -15.18 12.50 -16.85
CA THR A 600 -14.63 11.23 -16.36
C THR A 600 -14.05 10.35 -17.47
N ASN A 601 -13.82 10.89 -18.68
CA ASN A 601 -13.30 10.12 -19.82
C ASN A 601 -14.19 8.90 -20.18
N ASP A 602 -15.50 9.12 -20.28
CA ASP A 602 -16.57 8.13 -20.53
C ASP A 602 -16.77 7.07 -19.44
N LEU A 603 -16.17 7.25 -18.26
CA LEU A 603 -16.36 6.37 -17.11
C LEU A 603 -17.54 6.84 -16.25
N VAL A 604 -18.37 5.90 -15.83
CA VAL A 604 -19.45 6.13 -14.87
C VAL A 604 -19.04 5.51 -13.55
N TYR A 605 -19.02 6.30 -12.48
CA TYR A 605 -18.86 5.81 -11.12
C TYR A 605 -20.19 5.89 -10.39
N VAL A 606 -20.61 4.78 -9.81
CA VAL A 606 -21.87 4.70 -9.06
C VAL A 606 -21.60 4.09 -7.69
N SER A 607 -22.18 4.69 -6.66
CA SER A 607 -22.23 4.11 -5.31
C SER A 607 -23.66 4.12 -4.78
N ALA A 608 -24.02 3.09 -4.04
CA ALA A 608 -25.30 2.93 -3.36
C ALA A 608 -25.03 2.67 -1.87
N ALA A 609 -25.73 3.36 -0.98
CA ALA A 609 -25.55 3.21 0.47
C ALA A 609 -26.90 3.03 1.18
N LYS A 610 -26.99 2.04 2.07
CA LYS A 610 -28.15 1.79 2.93
C LYS A 610 -27.72 1.83 4.39
N ASP A 611 -28.52 2.46 5.24
CA ASP A 611 -28.31 2.50 6.69
C ASP A 611 -28.45 1.09 7.28
N LEU A 612 -27.54 0.69 8.18
CA LEU A 612 -27.50 -0.63 8.82
C LEU A 612 -27.91 -0.59 10.30
N SER A 613 -28.47 0.52 10.78
CA SER A 613 -28.81 0.70 12.20
C SER A 613 -29.89 -0.28 12.69
N PHE A 614 -30.63 -0.91 11.77
CA PHE A 614 -31.62 -1.96 12.07
C PHE A 614 -30.98 -3.30 12.42
N LEU A 615 -29.75 -3.57 11.98
CA LEU A 615 -29.15 -4.90 12.08
C LEU A 615 -28.71 -5.16 13.53
N PRO A 616 -29.07 -6.32 14.13
CA PRO A 616 -28.58 -6.72 15.44
C PRO A 616 -27.04 -6.79 15.50
N ILE A 617 -26.48 -6.34 16.64
CA ILE A 617 -25.02 -6.19 16.84
C ILE A 617 -24.28 -7.53 16.72
N GLU A 618 -24.92 -8.63 17.12
CA GLU A 618 -24.36 -9.99 17.05
C GLU A 618 -23.97 -10.42 15.62
N TYR A 619 -24.57 -9.79 14.60
CA TYR A 619 -24.27 -10.05 13.19
C TYR A 619 -23.10 -9.23 12.65
N TYR A 620 -22.62 -8.21 13.37
CA TYR A 620 -21.61 -7.28 12.84
C TYR A 620 -20.30 -7.99 12.49
N LYS A 621 -19.85 -8.94 13.33
CA LYS A 621 -18.65 -9.77 13.07
C LYS A 621 -18.74 -10.63 11.81
N TYR A 622 -19.96 -10.95 11.36
CA TYR A 622 -20.19 -11.73 10.14
C TYR A 622 -20.23 -10.85 8.88
N LEU A 623 -20.35 -9.52 8.99
CA LEU A 623 -20.43 -8.63 7.82
C LEU A 623 -19.20 -8.67 6.91
N PRO A 624 -17.95 -8.71 7.41
CA PRO A 624 -16.79 -8.87 6.54
C PRO A 624 -16.82 -10.18 5.74
N LEU A 625 -17.21 -11.30 6.38
CA LEU A 625 -17.38 -12.59 5.72
C LEU A 625 -18.53 -12.55 4.70
N PHE A 626 -19.66 -11.95 5.08
CA PHE A 626 -20.82 -11.77 4.20
C PHE A 626 -20.44 -11.00 2.92
N ASN A 627 -19.79 -9.85 3.08
CA ASN A 627 -19.34 -9.02 1.96
C ASN A 627 -18.39 -9.78 1.03
N LEU A 628 -17.48 -10.58 1.60
CA LEU A 628 -16.56 -11.42 0.82
C LEU A 628 -17.30 -12.51 0.04
N CYS A 629 -18.30 -13.15 0.64
CA CYS A 629 -19.08 -14.22 0.02
C CYS A 629 -19.82 -13.76 -1.25
N LEU A 630 -20.28 -12.50 -1.28
CA LEU A 630 -21.06 -11.96 -2.41
C LEU A 630 -20.35 -12.03 -3.76
N THR A 631 -19.02 -12.00 -3.76
CA THR A 631 -18.21 -12.06 -4.99
C THR A 631 -17.25 -13.25 -5.05
N ASN A 632 -17.21 -14.12 -4.02
CA ASN A 632 -16.20 -15.19 -3.91
C ASN A 632 -16.75 -16.56 -3.51
N LEU A 633 -18.04 -16.69 -3.17
CA LEU A 633 -18.65 -17.96 -2.75
C LEU A 633 -19.02 -18.85 -3.96
N ALA A 634 -20.28 -19.26 -4.11
CA ALA A 634 -20.73 -20.15 -5.19
C ALA A 634 -21.48 -19.43 -6.31
N GLY A 635 -21.39 -18.10 -6.36
CA GLY A 635 -22.13 -17.25 -7.28
C GLY A 635 -23.59 -17.07 -6.86
N THR A 636 -24.46 -16.87 -7.85
CA THR A 636 -25.88 -16.61 -7.67
C THR A 636 -26.73 -17.79 -8.13
N SER A 637 -28.02 -17.78 -7.82
CA SER A 637 -29.00 -18.76 -8.32
C SER A 637 -29.00 -18.86 -9.85
N ASN A 638 -28.62 -17.79 -10.55
CA ASN A 638 -28.65 -17.69 -12.01
C ASN A 638 -27.27 -17.82 -12.67
N THR A 639 -26.20 -17.49 -11.93
CA THR A 639 -24.86 -17.31 -12.48
C THR A 639 -23.86 -18.04 -11.59
N SER A 640 -23.05 -18.93 -12.15
CA SER A 640 -21.94 -19.54 -11.40
C SER A 640 -20.94 -18.48 -10.94
N ILE A 641 -20.15 -18.75 -9.90
CA ILE A 641 -19.08 -17.82 -9.46
C ILE A 641 -18.14 -17.42 -10.60
N PHE A 642 -17.87 -18.38 -11.48
CA PHE A 642 -17.02 -18.26 -12.65
C PHE A 642 -17.55 -17.26 -13.68
N GLU A 643 -18.82 -17.41 -14.05
CA GLU A 643 -19.49 -16.51 -14.97
C GLU A 643 -19.70 -15.13 -14.34
N LEU A 644 -19.90 -15.06 -13.02
CA LEU A 644 -20.05 -13.80 -12.29
C LEU A 644 -18.76 -12.99 -12.33
N GLU A 645 -17.62 -13.61 -11.99
CA GLU A 645 -16.31 -12.96 -12.05
C GLU A 645 -16.00 -12.47 -13.47
N ASN A 646 -16.25 -13.30 -14.47
CA ASN A 646 -16.04 -12.93 -15.87
C ASN A 646 -16.97 -11.79 -16.31
N LYS A 647 -18.26 -11.81 -15.92
CA LYS A 647 -19.19 -10.69 -16.18
C LYS A 647 -18.69 -9.39 -15.54
N ILE A 648 -18.20 -9.46 -14.30
CA ILE A 648 -17.64 -8.29 -13.61
C ILE A 648 -16.45 -7.74 -14.41
N GLN A 649 -15.47 -8.56 -14.75
CA GLN A 649 -14.28 -8.14 -15.51
C GLN A 649 -14.58 -7.73 -16.96
N LYS A 650 -15.62 -8.29 -17.58
CA LYS A 650 -15.96 -7.99 -18.99
C LYS A 650 -16.75 -6.70 -19.17
N TYR A 651 -17.57 -6.32 -18.19
CA TYR A 651 -18.48 -5.17 -18.32
C TYR A 651 -18.14 -4.00 -17.41
N THR A 652 -17.42 -4.24 -16.30
CA THR A 652 -17.17 -3.24 -15.26
C THR A 652 -15.67 -3.14 -14.97
N GLY A 653 -15.22 -2.04 -14.37
CA GLY A 653 -13.88 -1.92 -13.79
C GLY A 653 -13.78 -2.42 -12.35
N GLY A 654 -14.69 -3.32 -11.96
CA GLY A 654 -14.82 -3.84 -10.61
C GLY A 654 -16.12 -3.40 -9.92
N VAL A 655 -16.61 -4.28 -9.05
CA VAL A 655 -17.71 -4.04 -8.12
C VAL A 655 -17.24 -4.35 -6.71
N THR A 656 -17.72 -3.58 -5.74
CA THR A 656 -17.33 -3.72 -4.34
C THR A 656 -18.57 -3.70 -3.46
N PHE A 657 -18.55 -4.53 -2.42
CA PHE A 657 -19.56 -4.62 -1.39
C PHE A 657 -18.84 -4.49 -0.06
N THR A 658 -19.24 -3.52 0.77
CA THR A 658 -18.55 -3.25 2.01
C THR A 658 -19.49 -2.68 3.06
N THR A 659 -18.99 -2.59 4.28
CA THR A 659 -19.69 -2.03 5.43
C THR A 659 -18.77 -0.99 6.05
N ILE A 660 -19.30 0.21 6.28
CA ILE A 660 -18.55 1.32 6.85
C ILE A 660 -19.21 1.83 8.12
N ALA A 661 -18.43 2.03 9.17
CA ALA A 661 -18.84 2.73 10.39
C ALA A 661 -18.01 4.02 10.52
N LYS A 662 -18.70 5.15 10.50
CA LYS A 662 -18.09 6.49 10.57
C LYS A 662 -18.76 7.29 11.68
N ALA A 663 -17.99 8.11 12.39
CA ALA A 663 -18.55 8.99 13.41
C ALA A 663 -19.34 10.12 12.76
N ASN A 664 -20.32 10.68 13.48
CA ASN A 664 -21.02 11.87 13.02
C ASN A 664 -20.08 13.10 13.13
N PRO A 665 -19.99 13.96 12.10
CA PRO A 665 -19.09 15.12 12.14
C PRO A 665 -19.37 16.14 13.27
N PHE A 666 -20.58 16.14 13.83
CA PHE A 666 -20.99 17.03 14.91
C PHE A 666 -20.90 16.37 16.30
N ASP A 667 -20.90 15.03 16.38
CA ASP A 667 -20.97 14.30 17.64
C ASP A 667 -20.26 12.94 17.53
N ILE A 668 -19.14 12.81 18.25
CA ILE A 668 -18.29 11.61 18.26
C ILE A 668 -18.97 10.39 18.91
N GLY A 669 -20.03 10.61 19.69
CA GLY A 669 -20.84 9.55 20.30
C GLY A 669 -21.84 8.92 19.33
N LYS A 670 -22.14 9.59 18.21
CA LYS A 670 -23.07 9.10 17.19
C LYS A 670 -22.33 8.40 16.05
N THR A 671 -22.85 7.24 15.66
CA THR A 671 -22.27 6.43 14.58
C THR A 671 -23.20 6.40 13.38
N ASN A 672 -22.65 6.68 12.21
CA ASN A 672 -23.26 6.42 10.91
C ASN A 672 -22.77 5.06 10.42
N PHE A 673 -23.66 4.07 10.39
CA PHE A 673 -23.33 2.71 9.99
C PHE A 673 -24.04 2.35 8.68
N LYS A 674 -23.28 2.10 7.61
CA LYS A 674 -23.82 1.94 6.26
C LYS A 674 -23.28 0.69 5.58
N TYR A 675 -24.17 0.00 4.86
CA TYR A 675 -23.79 -0.93 3.81
C TYR A 675 -23.59 -0.15 2.52
N VAL A 676 -22.49 -0.39 1.81
CA VAL A 676 -22.11 0.35 0.61
C VAL A 676 -21.78 -0.60 -0.53
N MET A 677 -22.35 -0.32 -1.69
CA MET A 677 -21.99 -0.93 -2.96
C MET A 677 -21.39 0.14 -3.85
N SER A 678 -20.27 -0.15 -4.50
CA SER A 678 -19.65 0.77 -5.45
C SER A 678 -19.13 0.04 -6.66
N GLY A 679 -19.15 0.71 -7.82
CA GLY A 679 -18.61 0.16 -9.04
C GLY A 679 -18.38 1.21 -10.11
N MET A 680 -17.67 0.80 -11.14
CA MET A 680 -17.28 1.65 -12.27
C MET A 680 -17.51 0.90 -13.58
N SER A 681 -17.92 1.58 -14.64
CA SER A 681 -17.97 1.01 -15.98
C SER A 681 -17.74 2.08 -17.04
N LEU A 682 -17.56 1.66 -18.30
CA LEU A 682 -17.83 2.56 -19.42
C LEU A 682 -19.33 2.90 -19.45
N ARG A 683 -19.68 4.07 -19.99
CA ARG A 683 -21.07 4.50 -20.19
C ARG A 683 -21.94 3.42 -20.82
N ASP A 684 -21.49 2.82 -21.92
CA ASP A 684 -22.27 1.81 -22.66
C ASP A 684 -22.56 0.54 -21.83
N ASN A 685 -21.73 0.26 -20.82
CA ASN A 685 -21.86 -0.90 -19.95
C ASN A 685 -22.57 -0.59 -18.62
N ALA A 686 -23.00 0.65 -18.36
CA ALA A 686 -23.55 1.08 -17.07
C ALA A 686 -24.76 0.24 -16.61
N LYS A 687 -25.59 -0.22 -17.54
CA LYS A 687 -26.73 -1.12 -17.22
C LYS A 687 -26.26 -2.40 -16.53
N HIS A 688 -25.15 -2.99 -16.98
CA HIS A 688 -24.65 -4.26 -16.44
C HIS A 688 -24.23 -4.13 -14.98
N LEU A 689 -23.81 -2.94 -14.52
CA LEU A 689 -23.48 -2.71 -13.12
C LEU A 689 -24.68 -2.98 -12.20
N TYR A 690 -25.84 -2.41 -12.53
CA TYR A 690 -27.07 -2.60 -11.76
C TYR A 690 -27.62 -4.02 -11.87
N ASP A 691 -27.52 -4.64 -13.05
CA ASP A 691 -27.91 -6.04 -13.24
C ASP A 691 -27.07 -6.97 -12.34
N ILE A 692 -25.75 -6.74 -12.25
CA ILE A 692 -24.84 -7.49 -11.38
C ILE A 692 -25.18 -7.24 -9.91
N TRP A 693 -25.38 -5.99 -9.49
CA TRP A 693 -25.79 -5.70 -8.10
C TRP A 693 -27.10 -6.39 -7.73
N ALA A 694 -28.09 -6.40 -8.62
CA ALA A 694 -29.38 -7.02 -8.36
C ALA A 694 -29.23 -8.54 -8.23
N ASP A 695 -28.46 -9.18 -9.13
CA ASP A 695 -28.24 -10.63 -9.09
C ASP A 695 -27.45 -11.02 -7.82
N VAL A 696 -26.38 -10.30 -7.50
CA VAL A 696 -25.55 -10.58 -6.33
C VAL A 696 -26.35 -10.38 -5.03
N LEU A 697 -27.02 -9.25 -4.84
CA LEU A 697 -27.77 -9.00 -3.60
C LEU A 697 -28.94 -9.98 -3.42
N CYS A 698 -29.75 -10.19 -4.46
CA CYS A 698 -30.99 -10.95 -4.34
C CYS A 698 -30.79 -12.46 -4.45
N ASN A 699 -29.78 -12.90 -5.20
CA ASN A 699 -29.67 -14.30 -5.61
C ASN A 699 -28.36 -14.97 -5.19
N THR A 700 -27.45 -14.33 -4.44
CA THR A 700 -26.26 -15.03 -3.91
C THR A 700 -26.69 -16.27 -3.12
N LYS A 701 -26.04 -17.40 -3.42
CA LYS A 701 -26.35 -18.70 -2.82
C LYS A 701 -25.75 -18.79 -1.42
N PHE A 702 -26.62 -18.88 -0.42
CA PHE A 702 -26.24 -19.19 0.96
C PHE A 702 -26.93 -20.47 1.48
N ASN A 703 -27.46 -21.30 0.58
CA ASN A 703 -28.21 -22.51 0.94
C ASN A 703 -27.28 -23.56 1.58
N GLU A 704 -27.58 -23.94 2.81
CA GLU A 704 -26.89 -24.96 3.60
C GLU A 704 -26.96 -26.37 3.00
N SER A 705 -27.94 -26.62 2.13
CA SER A 705 -28.11 -27.90 1.42
C SER A 705 -27.28 -27.99 0.13
N ASP A 706 -26.67 -26.89 -0.32
CA ASP A 706 -25.81 -26.88 -1.52
C ASP A 706 -24.36 -27.18 -1.10
N ASP A 707 -23.88 -28.40 -1.38
CA ASP A 707 -22.53 -28.80 -0.98
C ASP A 707 -21.44 -27.93 -1.64
N ALA A 708 -21.67 -27.36 -2.83
CA ALA A 708 -20.70 -26.45 -3.46
C ALA A 708 -20.56 -25.13 -2.69
N VAL A 709 -21.64 -24.64 -2.08
CA VAL A 709 -21.62 -23.47 -1.20
C VAL A 709 -20.76 -23.78 0.04
N VAL A 710 -20.96 -24.95 0.62
CA VAL A 710 -20.26 -25.36 1.84
C VAL A 710 -18.77 -25.57 1.58
N GLU A 711 -18.38 -26.31 0.52
CA GLU A 711 -16.97 -26.51 0.18
C GLU A 711 -16.25 -25.19 -0.10
N LYS A 712 -16.86 -24.27 -0.86
CA LYS A 712 -16.24 -22.96 -1.12
C LYS A 712 -16.15 -22.10 0.13
N LEU A 713 -17.12 -22.18 1.04
CA LEU A 713 -17.05 -21.48 2.32
C LEU A 713 -15.92 -22.02 3.20
N VAL A 714 -15.66 -23.33 3.18
CA VAL A 714 -14.51 -23.95 3.85
C VAL A 714 -13.21 -23.32 3.35
N VAL A 715 -13.01 -23.28 2.03
CA VAL A 715 -11.81 -22.69 1.42
C VAL A 715 -11.69 -21.20 1.80
N LEU A 716 -12.80 -20.46 1.76
CA LEU A 716 -12.82 -19.03 2.08
C LEU A 716 -12.42 -18.75 3.54
N ILE A 717 -12.97 -19.51 4.50
CA ILE A 717 -12.67 -19.36 5.93
C ILE A 717 -11.22 -19.75 6.22
N LYS A 718 -10.72 -20.82 5.60
CA LYS A 718 -9.31 -21.22 5.69
C LYS A 718 -8.39 -20.11 5.19
N ASN A 719 -8.66 -19.58 3.99
CA ASN A 719 -7.88 -18.50 3.40
C ASN A 719 -7.90 -17.23 4.27
N LEU A 720 -9.04 -16.92 4.90
CA LEU A 720 -9.12 -15.81 5.86
C LEU A 720 -8.23 -16.03 7.09
N GLY A 721 -8.07 -17.26 7.57
CA GLY A 721 -7.20 -17.57 8.71
C GLY A 721 -5.70 -17.48 8.42
N GLN A 722 -5.32 -17.60 7.15
CA GLN A 722 -3.92 -17.56 6.73
C GLN A 722 -3.31 -16.16 6.91
N ASN A 723 -2.00 -16.12 7.17
CA ASN A 723 -1.20 -14.89 7.20
C ASN A 723 -1.70 -13.80 8.19
N GLN A 724 -2.58 -14.12 9.15
CA GLN A 724 -3.07 -13.16 10.13
C GLN A 724 -1.93 -12.59 10.99
N LEU A 725 -0.98 -13.43 11.42
CA LEU A 725 0.22 -12.94 12.13
C LEU A 725 1.09 -12.05 11.25
N ASN A 726 1.29 -12.40 9.98
CA ASN A 726 2.08 -11.57 9.07
C ASN A 726 1.42 -10.19 8.89
N THR A 727 0.09 -10.15 8.77
CA THR A 727 -0.68 -8.90 8.67
C THR A 727 -0.55 -8.06 9.95
N ILE A 728 -0.58 -8.69 11.13
CA ILE A 728 -0.35 -7.99 12.41
C ILE A 728 1.11 -7.54 12.53
N ALA A 729 2.09 -8.34 12.12
CA ALA A 729 3.50 -7.93 12.15
C ALA A 729 3.77 -6.71 11.25
N ASP A 730 3.15 -6.67 10.07
CA ASP A 730 3.31 -5.54 9.14
C ASP A 730 2.62 -4.27 9.66
N ARG A 731 1.47 -4.39 10.34
CA ARG A 731 0.61 -3.26 10.75
C ARG A 731 0.25 -3.26 12.23
N GLY A 732 1.13 -3.74 13.11
CA GLY A 732 0.80 -4.01 14.51
C GLY A 732 0.35 -2.76 15.28
N HIS A 733 0.93 -1.61 14.95
CA HIS A 733 0.49 -0.32 15.50
C HIS A 733 -0.97 0.00 15.14
N VAL A 734 -1.45 -0.32 13.94
CA VAL A 734 -2.86 -0.13 13.54
C VAL A 734 -3.79 -1.01 14.38
N TYR A 735 -3.40 -2.26 14.66
CA TYR A 735 -4.17 -3.16 15.52
C TYR A 735 -4.16 -2.74 16.99
N ALA A 736 -3.01 -2.32 17.52
CA ALA A 736 -2.90 -1.78 18.87
C ALA A 736 -3.77 -0.52 19.04
N ASN A 737 -3.76 0.34 18.01
CA ASN A 737 -4.60 1.54 17.95
C ASN A 737 -6.09 1.18 17.87
N ALA A 738 -6.48 0.25 16.98
CA ALA A 738 -7.86 -0.20 16.84
C ALA A 738 -8.40 -0.71 18.17
N TYR A 739 -7.63 -1.58 18.86
CA TYR A 739 -8.03 -2.17 20.14
C TYR A 739 -8.12 -1.15 21.28
N SER A 740 -7.21 -0.18 21.34
CA SER A 740 -7.30 0.92 22.34
C SER A 740 -8.51 1.81 22.07
N ASN A 741 -8.71 2.22 20.81
CA ASN A 741 -9.82 3.10 20.43
C ASN A 741 -11.19 2.41 20.53
N ALA A 742 -11.26 1.09 20.35
CA ALA A 742 -12.49 0.29 20.46
C ALA A 742 -13.16 0.40 21.85
N GLN A 743 -12.38 0.79 22.86
CA GLN A 743 -12.84 0.98 24.23
C GLN A 743 -13.37 2.40 24.49
N LEU A 744 -13.27 3.32 23.52
CA LEU A 744 -13.57 4.74 23.72
C LEU A 744 -14.88 5.19 23.09
N THR A 745 -15.21 4.75 21.87
CA THR A 745 -16.46 5.14 21.20
C THR A 745 -17.14 3.97 20.48
N THR A 746 -18.46 4.05 20.32
CA THR A 746 -19.26 3.05 19.59
C THR A 746 -18.75 2.82 18.17
N THR A 747 -18.41 3.90 17.45
CA THR A 747 -17.88 3.81 16.08
C THR A 747 -16.59 2.99 16.05
N LYS A 748 -15.68 3.24 16.99
CA LYS A 748 -14.39 2.57 17.04
C LYS A 748 -14.53 1.10 17.46
N HIS A 749 -15.46 0.81 18.36
CA HIS A 749 -15.80 -0.58 18.72
C HIS A 749 -16.28 -1.36 17.49
N ILE A 750 -17.20 -0.79 16.70
CA ILE A 750 -17.70 -1.45 15.48
C ILE A 750 -16.55 -1.65 14.47
N ASN A 751 -15.66 -0.67 14.30
CA ASN A 751 -14.52 -0.82 13.39
C ASN A 751 -13.56 -1.95 13.82
N ASP A 752 -13.34 -2.15 15.13
CA ASP A 752 -12.52 -3.27 15.62
C ASP A 752 -13.20 -4.63 15.41
N VAL A 753 -14.53 -4.69 15.53
CA VAL A 753 -15.35 -5.86 15.16
C VAL A 753 -15.33 -6.15 13.65
N LEU A 754 -15.16 -5.14 12.79
CA LEU A 754 -15.17 -5.32 11.33
C LEU A 754 -13.79 -5.64 10.75
N GLY A 755 -12.70 -5.22 11.39
CA GLY A 755 -11.36 -5.40 10.83
C GLY A 755 -10.19 -5.22 11.79
N GLY A 756 -10.45 -5.13 13.10
CA GLY A 756 -9.42 -5.05 14.13
C GLY A 756 -9.15 -6.39 14.80
N ILE A 757 -8.71 -6.34 16.06
CA ILE A 757 -8.27 -7.52 16.83
C ILE A 757 -9.45 -8.46 17.12
N GLU A 758 -10.64 -7.94 17.38
CA GLU A 758 -11.84 -8.78 17.58
C GLU A 758 -12.23 -9.54 16.30
N GLN A 759 -12.04 -8.94 15.12
CA GLN A 759 -12.28 -9.66 13.87
C GLN A 759 -11.25 -10.77 13.63
N VAL A 760 -9.97 -10.55 13.97
CA VAL A 760 -8.95 -11.61 13.90
C VAL A 760 -9.33 -12.78 14.79
N LYS A 761 -9.74 -12.53 16.04
CA LYS A 761 -10.22 -13.59 16.95
C LYS A 761 -11.40 -14.34 16.37
N PHE A 762 -12.35 -13.63 15.76
CA PHE A 762 -13.50 -14.26 15.15
C PHE A 762 -13.12 -15.18 13.98
N ILE A 763 -12.17 -14.77 13.13
CA ILE A 763 -11.66 -15.60 12.03
C ILE A 763 -10.93 -16.84 12.56
N LEU A 764 -10.13 -16.72 13.62
CA LEU A 764 -9.47 -17.86 14.25
C LEU A 764 -10.49 -18.82 14.85
N GLU A 765 -11.52 -18.30 15.52
CA GLU A 765 -12.60 -19.12 16.06
C GLU A 765 -13.38 -19.84 14.96
N LEU A 766 -13.65 -19.18 13.83
CA LEU A 766 -14.27 -19.81 12.66
C LEU A 766 -13.44 -21.01 12.17
N ASN A 767 -12.13 -20.84 12.06
CA ASN A 767 -11.23 -21.92 11.63
C ASN A 767 -11.18 -23.07 12.64
N ARG A 768 -11.00 -22.76 13.93
CA ARG A 768 -10.94 -23.74 15.02
C ARG A 768 -12.22 -24.58 15.11
N ARG A 769 -13.38 -23.93 15.05
CA ARG A 769 -14.67 -24.63 15.05
C ARG A 769 -14.90 -25.42 13.78
N LEU A 770 -14.50 -24.90 12.62
CA LEU A 770 -14.58 -25.63 11.37
C LEU A 770 -13.76 -26.93 11.40
N GLU A 771 -12.61 -26.94 12.06
CA GLU A 771 -11.80 -28.15 12.23
C GLU A 771 -12.40 -29.13 13.25
N ALA A 772 -12.91 -28.62 14.38
CA ALA A 772 -13.44 -29.44 15.46
C ALA A 772 -14.82 -30.05 15.15
N GLU A 773 -15.72 -29.25 14.56
CA GLU A 773 -17.13 -29.60 14.32
C GLU A 773 -17.39 -29.94 12.84
N GLY A 774 -16.40 -29.71 11.97
CA GLY A 774 -16.51 -29.97 10.54
C GLY A 774 -17.51 -29.05 9.83
N ARG A 775 -18.02 -29.54 8.70
CA ARG A 775 -18.93 -28.80 7.81
C ARG A 775 -20.30 -28.51 8.43
N ASN A 776 -20.70 -29.26 9.46
CA ASN A 776 -22.00 -29.10 10.13
C ASN A 776 -22.10 -27.72 10.80
N TYR A 777 -21.01 -27.24 11.41
CA TYR A 777 -20.93 -25.90 11.98
C TYR A 777 -21.31 -24.81 10.96
N LEU A 778 -20.82 -24.93 9.73
CA LEU A 778 -21.14 -23.96 8.66
C LEU A 778 -22.62 -24.02 8.28
N LYS A 779 -23.19 -25.23 8.19
CA LYS A 779 -24.59 -25.47 7.82
C LYS A 779 -25.57 -24.99 8.90
N GLU A 780 -25.24 -25.21 10.17
CA GLU A 780 -26.15 -24.98 11.30
C GLU A 780 -26.06 -23.56 11.88
N GLU A 781 -24.87 -22.92 11.83
CA GLU A 781 -24.66 -21.61 12.46
C GLU A 781 -24.30 -20.50 11.47
N VAL A 782 -23.31 -20.72 10.60
CA VAL A 782 -22.75 -19.64 9.77
C VAL A 782 -23.68 -19.26 8.61
N LEU A 783 -24.07 -20.22 7.77
CA LEU A 783 -24.92 -19.96 6.60
C LEU A 783 -26.29 -19.37 6.96
N PRO A 784 -27.00 -19.84 8.01
CA PRO A 784 -28.26 -19.22 8.43
C PRO A 784 -28.10 -17.74 8.83
N VAL A 785 -27.00 -17.37 9.48
CA VAL A 785 -26.69 -15.97 9.81
C VAL A 785 -26.47 -15.15 8.54
N LEU A 786 -25.69 -15.66 7.58
CA LEU A 786 -25.46 -14.97 6.30
C LEU A 786 -26.76 -14.77 5.49
N GLN A 787 -27.63 -15.79 5.46
CA GLN A 787 -28.97 -15.67 4.86
C GLN A 787 -29.83 -14.61 5.54
N LYS A 788 -29.77 -14.55 6.88
CA LYS A 788 -30.52 -13.55 7.65
C LYS A 788 -30.04 -12.13 7.35
N ILE A 789 -28.72 -11.93 7.30
CA ILE A 789 -28.12 -10.64 6.90
C ILE A 789 -28.61 -10.24 5.50
N GLN A 790 -28.57 -11.16 4.52
CA GLN A 790 -29.05 -10.90 3.15
C GLN A 790 -30.53 -10.47 3.15
N ARG A 791 -31.40 -11.22 3.84
CA ARG A 791 -32.83 -10.91 3.91
C ARG A 791 -33.10 -9.58 4.58
N SER A 792 -32.42 -9.28 5.69
CA SER A 792 -32.59 -8.02 6.40
C SER A 792 -32.08 -6.82 5.59
N LEU A 793 -30.98 -6.99 4.84
CA LEU A 793 -30.49 -5.95 3.93
C LEU A 793 -31.51 -5.61 2.83
N LEU A 794 -32.29 -6.59 2.37
CA LEU A 794 -33.33 -6.37 1.35
C LEU A 794 -34.63 -5.81 1.92
N ASN A 795 -35.06 -6.29 3.10
CA ASN A 795 -36.43 -6.07 3.59
C ASN A 795 -36.53 -5.10 4.77
N ASP A 796 -35.48 -4.95 5.58
CA ASP A 796 -35.58 -4.23 6.85
C ASP A 796 -35.00 -2.82 6.74
N TYR A 797 -35.53 -1.90 7.55
CA TYR A 797 -34.98 -0.56 7.77
C TYR A 797 -35.27 -0.10 9.20
N ALA A 798 -34.45 0.82 9.71
CA ALA A 798 -34.61 1.34 11.07
C ALA A 798 -35.63 2.48 11.09
N GLN A 799 -36.38 2.61 12.18
CA GLN A 799 -37.19 3.80 12.45
C GLN A 799 -36.35 5.08 12.33
N GLY A 800 -36.83 6.07 11.57
CA GLY A 800 -36.10 7.32 11.31
C GLY A 800 -35.01 7.23 10.23
N SER A 801 -34.85 6.09 9.56
CA SER A 801 -33.92 5.92 8.42
C SER A 801 -34.67 5.73 7.10
N ALA A 802 -33.98 5.99 5.98
CA ALA A 802 -34.55 5.76 4.67
C ALA A 802 -34.74 4.25 4.40
N ALA A 803 -35.89 3.87 3.85
CA ALA A 803 -36.25 2.45 3.67
C ALA A 803 -35.44 1.71 2.57
N GLY A 804 -34.57 2.41 1.83
CA GLY A 804 -33.80 1.86 0.72
C GLY A 804 -32.44 2.55 0.54
N PHE A 805 -31.83 2.32 -0.62
CA PHE A 805 -30.51 2.89 -0.93
C PHE A 805 -30.60 4.37 -1.30
N ASN A 806 -29.60 5.13 -0.84
CA ASN A 806 -29.23 6.42 -1.42
C ASN A 806 -28.12 6.20 -2.45
N TYR A 807 -28.00 7.08 -3.44
CA TYR A 807 -27.06 6.90 -4.54
C TYR A 807 -26.12 8.09 -4.71
N ASN A 808 -24.92 7.83 -5.22
CA ASN A 808 -23.97 8.84 -5.68
C ASN A 808 -23.48 8.48 -7.08
N ILE A 809 -23.53 9.43 -8.01
CA ILE A 809 -23.09 9.26 -9.40
C ILE A 809 -22.04 10.33 -9.72
N VAL A 810 -20.89 9.90 -10.23
CA VAL A 810 -19.84 10.79 -10.77
C VAL A 810 -19.63 10.44 -12.24
N SER A 811 -20.03 11.34 -13.15
CA SER A 811 -19.86 11.16 -14.61
C SER A 811 -20.15 12.46 -15.37
N ASP A 812 -20.01 12.45 -16.69
CA ASP A 812 -20.55 13.50 -17.56
C ASP A 812 -22.08 13.61 -17.49
N LYS A 813 -22.61 14.75 -17.93
CA LYS A 813 -24.03 15.11 -17.82
C LYS A 813 -24.96 14.09 -18.49
N ALA A 814 -24.59 13.56 -19.65
CA ALA A 814 -25.48 12.65 -20.39
C ALA A 814 -25.56 11.29 -19.69
N SER A 815 -24.41 10.77 -19.24
CA SER A 815 -24.34 9.53 -18.48
C SER A 815 -25.08 9.62 -17.14
N VAL A 816 -25.05 10.76 -16.45
CA VAL A 816 -25.81 10.96 -15.19
C VAL A 816 -27.31 10.78 -15.41
N ILE A 817 -27.88 11.41 -16.45
CA ILE A 817 -29.32 11.32 -16.76
C ILE A 817 -29.72 9.87 -17.07
N GLU A 818 -28.91 9.16 -17.87
CA GLU A 818 -29.15 7.75 -18.19
C GLU A 818 -29.11 6.86 -16.93
N ASN A 819 -28.18 7.14 -16.01
CA ASN A 819 -28.04 6.37 -14.78
C ASN A 819 -29.17 6.63 -13.77
N GLU A 820 -29.76 7.83 -13.73
CA GLU A 820 -30.96 8.09 -12.90
C GLU A 820 -32.12 7.17 -13.30
N GLU A 821 -32.32 6.93 -14.60
CA GLU A 821 -33.34 5.99 -15.08
C GLU A 821 -32.99 4.52 -14.74
N LEU A 822 -31.71 4.15 -14.81
CA LEU A 822 -31.26 2.81 -14.44
C LEU A 822 -31.44 2.54 -12.94
N ILE A 823 -31.12 3.53 -12.09
CA ILE A 823 -31.35 3.47 -10.63
C ILE A 823 -32.83 3.27 -10.33
N LYS A 824 -33.72 4.01 -10.99
CA LYS A 824 -35.16 3.86 -10.80
C LYS A 824 -35.62 2.43 -11.11
N LYS A 825 -35.18 1.87 -12.25
CA LYS A 825 -35.49 0.48 -12.64
C LYS A 825 -34.91 -0.53 -11.66
N PHE A 826 -33.70 -0.29 -11.16
CA PHE A 826 -33.05 -1.13 -10.17
C PHE A 826 -33.84 -1.17 -8.85
N ASP A 827 -34.24 0.00 -8.33
CA ASP A 827 -35.07 0.11 -7.13
C ASP A 827 -36.45 -0.55 -7.30
N GLU A 828 -37.12 -0.35 -8.43
CA GLU A 828 -38.39 -1.02 -8.75
C GLU A 828 -38.24 -2.55 -8.76
N ASN A 829 -37.09 -3.05 -9.19
CA ASN A 829 -36.80 -4.49 -9.16
C ASN A 829 -36.55 -5.01 -7.74
N LEU A 830 -35.95 -4.20 -6.86
CA LEU A 830 -35.73 -4.55 -5.44
C LEU A 830 -37.00 -4.45 -4.60
N ALA A 831 -37.89 -3.48 -4.89
CA ALA A 831 -39.10 -3.18 -4.12
C ALA A 831 -40.24 -4.21 -4.25
N LYS A 832 -39.96 -5.42 -4.75
CA LYS A 832 -40.95 -6.51 -4.90
C LYS A 832 -41.36 -7.16 -3.58
N SER A 833 -40.64 -6.88 -2.49
CA SER A 833 -40.88 -7.43 -1.15
C SER A 833 -41.44 -6.37 -0.21
N GLN A 834 -42.24 -6.78 0.79
CA GLN A 834 -42.70 -5.88 1.86
C GLN A 834 -41.52 -5.41 2.72
N LEU A 835 -41.36 -4.10 2.83
CA LEU A 835 -40.36 -3.48 3.70
C LEU A 835 -40.87 -3.43 5.15
N ASN A 836 -40.03 -3.85 6.09
CA ASN A 836 -40.34 -3.87 7.52
C ASN A 836 -39.59 -2.76 8.25
N CYS A 837 -40.33 -1.91 8.96
CA CYS A 837 -39.73 -0.97 9.90
C CYS A 837 -39.40 -1.70 11.20
N THR A 838 -38.17 -1.55 11.68
CA THR A 838 -37.66 -2.20 12.89
C THR A 838 -37.03 -1.19 13.83
N ASP A 839 -36.80 -1.59 15.08
CA ASP A 839 -36.15 -0.74 16.06
C ASP A 839 -34.69 -0.45 15.69
N ASN A 840 -34.19 0.71 16.12
CA ASN A 840 -32.81 1.10 15.90
C ASN A 840 -31.87 0.35 16.89
N ALA A 841 -31.31 -0.78 16.45
CA ALA A 841 -30.39 -1.59 17.25
C ALA A 841 -29.09 -0.85 17.59
N LEU A 842 -28.58 -0.03 16.66
CA LEU A 842 -27.36 0.75 16.86
C LEU A 842 -27.52 1.86 17.91
N GLU A 843 -28.66 2.54 17.94
CA GLU A 843 -28.96 3.55 18.95
C GLU A 843 -29.06 2.91 20.34
N ASN A 844 -29.77 1.79 20.46
CA ASN A 844 -29.85 1.01 21.68
C ASN A 844 -28.47 0.53 22.18
N PHE A 845 -27.58 0.14 21.26
CA PHE A 845 -26.19 -0.20 21.58
C PHE A 845 -25.42 1.02 22.09
N SER A 846 -25.50 2.12 21.36
CA SER A 846 -24.78 3.36 21.66
C SER A 846 -25.16 3.91 23.04
N LEU A 847 -26.43 3.81 23.44
CA LEU A 847 -26.91 4.22 24.76
C LEU A 847 -26.35 3.35 25.90
N LYS A 848 -26.02 2.09 25.62
CA LYS A 848 -25.45 1.13 26.59
C LYS A 848 -23.93 1.13 26.59
N PHE A 849 -23.29 1.60 25.53
CA PHE A 849 -21.84 1.67 25.43
C PHE A 849 -21.26 2.56 26.55
N ARG A 850 -20.16 2.11 27.14
CA ARG A 850 -19.45 2.84 28.20
C ARG A 850 -17.98 2.89 27.83
N SER A 851 -17.46 4.10 27.72
CA SER A 851 -16.04 4.33 27.48
C SER A 851 -15.22 3.86 28.69
N ALA A 852 -14.11 3.19 28.44
CA ALA A 852 -13.19 2.78 29.51
C ALA A 852 -12.58 4.01 30.20
N GLU A 853 -12.49 4.00 31.54
CA GLU A 853 -11.83 5.07 32.30
C GLU A 853 -10.30 4.95 32.18
N LEU A 854 -9.74 3.81 32.58
CA LEU A 854 -8.35 3.41 32.35
C LEU A 854 -8.29 1.91 32.07
N SER A 855 -7.65 1.53 30.97
CA SER A 855 -7.41 0.13 30.59
C SER A 855 -5.98 -0.04 30.11
N LYS A 856 -5.30 -1.10 30.57
CA LYS A 856 -3.94 -1.46 30.16
C LYS A 856 -3.93 -2.93 29.74
N THR A 857 -3.64 -3.21 28.47
CA THR A 857 -3.67 -4.57 27.92
C THR A 857 -2.38 -4.90 27.17
N VAL A 858 -1.81 -6.07 27.41
CA VAL A 858 -0.78 -6.66 26.54
C VAL A 858 -1.40 -7.79 25.75
N LEU A 859 -1.30 -7.75 24.41
CA LEU A 859 -1.63 -8.84 23.53
C LEU A 859 -0.35 -9.63 23.23
N ASP A 860 -0.23 -10.78 23.88
CA ASP A 860 0.97 -11.63 23.80
C ASP A 860 0.99 -12.39 22.47
N LEU A 861 1.90 -11.98 21.58
CA LEU A 861 2.11 -12.51 20.24
C LEU A 861 3.61 -12.68 19.98
N PRO A 862 4.06 -13.71 19.22
CA PRO A 862 5.47 -14.10 19.12
C PRO A 862 6.28 -13.19 18.17
N PHE A 863 6.31 -11.90 18.45
CA PHE A 863 7.06 -10.89 17.67
C PHE A 863 8.34 -10.48 18.39
N GLN A 864 9.40 -10.24 17.60
CA GLN A 864 10.69 -9.77 18.11
C GLN A 864 10.69 -8.28 18.48
N VAL A 865 9.70 -7.53 18.01
CA VAL A 865 9.51 -6.10 18.27
C VAL A 865 8.09 -5.85 18.76
N GLY A 866 7.90 -4.78 19.53
CA GLY A 866 6.61 -4.39 20.08
C GLY A 866 5.89 -3.32 19.24
N TYR A 867 4.60 -3.17 19.50
CA TYR A 867 3.74 -2.12 18.98
C TYR A 867 2.94 -1.55 20.14
N SER A 868 3.10 -0.26 20.43
CA SER A 868 2.38 0.38 21.54
C SER A 868 1.34 1.37 21.05
N SER A 869 0.28 1.54 21.84
CA SER A 869 -0.79 2.50 21.61
C SER A 869 -1.29 3.07 22.93
N LEU A 870 -1.53 4.38 22.97
CA LEU A 870 -2.31 5.05 24.01
C LEU A 870 -3.36 5.92 23.33
N ALA A 871 -4.63 5.62 23.59
CA ALA A 871 -5.77 6.32 23.01
C ALA A 871 -6.54 7.13 24.07
N THR A 872 -6.96 8.34 23.72
CA THR A 872 -7.86 9.20 24.52
C THR A 872 -8.95 9.84 23.67
N LEU A 873 -10.02 10.32 24.30
CA LEU A 873 -11.06 11.10 23.62
C LEU A 873 -10.60 12.54 23.34
N GLY A 874 -10.97 13.03 22.16
CA GLY A 874 -10.76 14.42 21.72
C GLY A 874 -12.09 15.11 21.41
N ALA A 875 -12.13 15.85 20.31
CA ALA A 875 -13.28 16.68 19.91
C ALA A 875 -13.88 16.27 18.56
N ALA A 876 -15.11 16.73 18.27
CA ALA A 876 -15.79 16.44 17.01
C ALA A 876 -15.21 17.23 15.82
N TYR A 877 -15.48 16.73 14.60
CA TYR A 877 -14.91 17.25 13.35
C TYR A 877 -15.16 18.75 13.13
N THR A 878 -16.34 19.21 13.51
CA THR A 878 -16.86 20.57 13.28
C THR A 878 -16.51 21.57 14.39
N THR A 879 -15.65 21.20 15.33
CA THR A 879 -15.28 22.06 16.46
C THR A 879 -13.94 22.75 16.22
N LYS A 880 -13.74 23.93 16.85
CA LYS A 880 -12.44 24.61 16.88
C LYS A 880 -11.38 23.74 17.56
N ASP A 881 -11.77 23.10 18.67
CA ASP A 881 -10.91 22.18 19.43
C ASP A 881 -10.40 21.03 18.55
N GLY A 882 -11.24 20.47 17.66
CA GLY A 882 -10.80 19.42 16.74
C GLY A 882 -9.71 19.87 15.77
N ALA A 883 -9.78 21.11 15.26
CA ALA A 883 -8.73 21.67 14.42
C ALA A 883 -7.44 21.93 15.21
N ALA A 884 -7.55 22.49 16.43
CA ALA A 884 -6.41 22.75 17.31
C ALA A 884 -5.73 21.46 17.78
N LEU A 885 -6.49 20.41 18.10
CA LEU A 885 -5.96 19.09 18.45
C LEU A 885 -5.15 18.47 17.31
N GLN A 886 -5.61 18.64 16.06
CA GLN A 886 -4.86 18.15 14.90
C GLN A 886 -3.55 18.92 14.70
N ALA A 887 -3.55 20.23 14.92
CA ALA A 887 -2.31 21.02 14.89
C ALA A 887 -1.36 20.62 16.03
N LEU A 888 -1.88 20.45 17.26
CA LEU A 888 -1.10 20.01 18.40
C LEU A 888 -0.51 18.62 18.18
N SER A 889 -1.24 17.70 17.54
CA SER A 889 -0.74 16.35 17.26
C SER A 889 0.48 16.36 16.33
N GLN A 890 0.49 17.24 15.32
CA GLN A 890 1.66 17.42 14.46
C GLN A 890 2.86 17.98 15.24
N ILE A 891 2.65 19.05 16.03
CA ILE A 891 3.74 19.64 16.84
C ILE A 891 4.33 18.60 17.80
N LEU A 892 3.48 17.88 18.55
CA LEU A 892 3.92 16.85 19.50
C LEU A 892 4.70 15.73 18.81
N THR A 893 4.23 15.30 17.63
CA THR A 893 4.90 14.26 16.84
C THR A 893 6.30 14.71 16.45
N PHE A 894 6.44 15.85 15.78
CA PHE A 894 7.71 16.25 15.18
C PHE A 894 8.68 16.95 16.14
N LYS A 895 8.19 17.63 17.18
CA LYS A 895 9.03 18.36 18.14
C LYS A 895 9.43 17.53 19.36
N HIS A 896 8.80 16.37 19.58
CA HIS A 896 9.06 15.56 20.77
C HIS A 896 9.04 14.06 20.51
N LEU A 897 7.89 13.50 20.12
CA LEU A 897 7.68 12.04 20.10
C LEU A 897 8.58 11.33 19.09
N HIS A 898 8.80 11.90 17.90
CA HIS A 898 9.69 11.32 16.89
C HIS A 898 11.12 11.14 17.45
N SER A 899 11.68 12.18 18.05
CA SER A 899 13.03 12.13 18.62
C SER A 899 13.14 11.15 19.81
N VAL A 900 12.13 11.13 20.68
CA VAL A 900 12.14 10.23 21.85
C VAL A 900 11.93 8.76 21.45
N ILE A 901 10.95 8.47 20.59
CA ILE A 901 10.54 7.10 20.27
C ILE A 901 11.45 6.48 19.19
N ARG A 902 11.78 7.23 18.13
CA ARG A 902 12.57 6.72 17.02
C ARG A 902 14.07 6.95 17.23
N GLU A 903 14.50 8.20 17.37
CA GLU A 903 15.94 8.52 17.42
C GLU A 903 16.60 7.98 18.71
N SER A 904 15.94 8.17 19.86
CA SER A 904 16.49 7.77 21.17
C SER A 904 16.19 6.31 21.51
N ASN A 905 14.91 5.88 21.41
CA ASN A 905 14.49 4.53 21.80
C ASN A 905 14.68 3.47 20.70
N GLY A 906 14.98 3.88 19.46
CA GLY A 906 15.32 2.97 18.36
C GLY A 906 14.13 2.32 17.67
N ALA A 907 12.90 2.79 17.88
CA ALA A 907 11.73 2.32 17.13
C ALA A 907 11.77 2.81 15.68
N TYR A 908 11.14 2.09 14.75
CA TYR A 908 11.09 2.53 13.35
C TYR A 908 10.19 3.77 13.15
N GLY A 909 9.09 3.85 13.91
CA GLY A 909 8.18 5.00 13.88
C GLY A 909 7.44 5.20 15.19
N GLY A 910 7.08 6.44 15.48
CA GLY A 910 6.25 6.80 16.62
C GLY A 910 5.77 8.24 16.54
N GLY A 911 4.63 8.52 17.19
CA GLY A 911 3.98 9.82 17.11
C GLY A 911 2.62 9.88 17.78
N LEU A 912 1.92 10.98 17.56
CA LEU A 912 0.56 11.23 18.00
C LEU A 912 -0.31 11.62 16.80
N ASN A 913 -1.37 10.84 16.57
CA ASN A 913 -2.36 11.12 15.54
C ASN A 913 -3.67 11.54 16.17
N PHE A 914 -4.34 12.53 15.56
CA PHE A 914 -5.73 12.86 15.88
C PHE A 914 -6.64 12.41 14.73
N ASP A 915 -7.56 11.49 15.01
CA ASP A 915 -8.62 11.14 14.07
C ASP A 915 -9.66 12.27 14.06
N GLY A 916 -9.58 13.12 13.06
CA GLY A 916 -10.42 14.30 12.93
C GLY A 916 -11.92 14.03 12.83
N LEU A 917 -12.32 12.85 12.35
CA LEU A 917 -13.74 12.46 12.25
C LEU A 917 -14.15 11.61 13.46
N GLY A 918 -13.35 10.61 13.82
CA GLY A 918 -13.60 9.74 14.97
C GLY A 918 -13.43 10.41 16.33
N GLY A 919 -12.76 11.57 16.37
CA GLY A 919 -12.59 12.39 17.56
C GLY A 919 -11.74 11.75 18.64
N THR A 920 -10.71 10.97 18.26
CA THR A 920 -9.81 10.31 19.20
C THR A 920 -8.36 10.71 18.95
N LEU A 921 -7.60 10.84 20.03
CA LEU A 921 -6.16 11.05 20.03
C LEU A 921 -5.49 9.70 20.23
N ASN A 922 -4.43 9.42 19.49
CA ASN A 922 -3.77 8.14 19.53
C ASN A 922 -2.25 8.29 19.41
N TYR A 923 -1.56 8.08 20.52
CA TYR A 923 -0.12 7.88 20.54
C TYR A 923 0.20 6.47 20.06
N TYR A 924 1.29 6.30 19.32
CA TYR A 924 1.69 4.99 18.81
C TYR A 924 3.21 4.85 18.71
N SER A 925 3.67 3.59 18.75
CA SER A 925 4.99 3.18 18.26
C SER A 925 4.87 1.97 17.34
N TYR A 926 5.82 1.83 16.42
CA TYR A 926 5.81 0.82 15.37
C TYR A 926 7.21 0.20 15.21
N ARG A 927 7.26 -1.14 15.23
CA ARG A 927 8.50 -1.95 15.25
C ARG A 927 9.45 -1.44 16.33
N ASP A 928 8.94 -1.42 17.55
CA ASP A 928 9.56 -0.76 18.70
C ASP A 928 10.25 -1.79 19.62
N PRO A 929 11.58 -1.74 19.79
CA PRO A 929 12.27 -2.62 20.74
C PRO A 929 11.95 -2.29 22.21
N ASN A 930 11.40 -1.12 22.50
CA ASN A 930 11.17 -0.58 23.84
C ASN A 930 9.71 -0.13 24.05
N ALA A 931 8.73 -0.93 23.59
CA ALA A 931 7.31 -0.56 23.58
C ALA A 931 6.74 -0.11 24.94
N VAL A 932 7.20 -0.69 26.06
CA VAL A 932 6.79 -0.25 27.42
C VAL A 932 7.32 1.16 27.72
N LYS A 933 8.59 1.46 27.42
CA LYS A 933 9.17 2.81 27.59
C LYS A 933 8.47 3.83 26.70
N SER A 934 8.01 3.44 25.51
CA SER A 934 7.23 4.32 24.64
C SER A 934 5.90 4.72 25.28
N ILE A 935 5.17 3.81 25.95
CA ILE A 935 3.97 4.17 26.73
C ILE A 935 4.32 5.19 27.84
N GLU A 936 5.45 5.03 28.52
CA GLU A 936 5.90 6.03 29.52
C GLU A 936 6.19 7.39 28.89
N ALA A 937 6.79 7.42 27.70
CA ALA A 937 7.01 8.66 26.95
C ALA A 937 5.68 9.31 26.57
N PHE A 938 4.68 8.54 26.14
CA PHE A 938 3.34 9.06 25.83
C PHE A 938 2.70 9.73 27.05
N ASN A 939 2.91 9.14 28.24
CA ASN A 939 2.38 9.66 29.49
C ASN A 939 3.00 10.99 29.92
N LYS A 940 4.27 11.21 29.57
CA LYS A 940 4.99 12.44 29.90
C LYS A 940 4.73 13.55 28.86
N ALA A 941 4.34 13.19 27.64
CA ALA A 941 4.18 14.12 26.53
C ALA A 941 3.20 15.29 26.78
N PRO A 942 2.02 15.12 27.43
CA PRO A 942 1.11 16.24 27.73
C PRO A 942 1.71 17.32 28.62
N GLU A 943 2.47 16.90 29.63
CA GLU A 943 3.13 17.80 30.60
C GLU A 943 4.28 18.56 29.92
N ILE A 944 5.01 17.89 29.04
CA ILE A 944 6.05 18.49 28.20
C ILE A 944 5.43 19.52 27.26
N ALA A 945 4.35 19.18 26.56
CA ALA A 945 3.63 20.13 25.72
C ALA A 945 3.19 21.37 26.52
N ARG A 946 2.63 21.17 27.72
CA ARG A 946 2.23 22.27 28.60
C ARG A 946 3.41 23.19 28.94
N ALA A 947 4.52 22.62 29.36
CA ALA A 947 5.73 23.38 29.70
C ALA A 947 6.28 24.13 28.47
N HIS A 948 6.39 23.47 27.32
CA HIS A 948 6.94 24.06 26.11
C HIS A 948 6.08 25.18 25.52
N LEU A 949 4.75 25.04 25.58
CA LEU A 949 3.83 26.09 25.16
C LEU A 949 3.83 27.29 26.14
N ASN A 950 3.93 27.05 27.44
CA ASN A 950 3.98 28.12 28.45
C ASN A 950 5.31 28.89 28.42
N ASP A 951 6.42 28.18 28.27
CA ASP A 951 7.78 28.74 28.19
C ASP A 951 8.08 29.38 26.81
N ARG A 952 7.12 29.33 25.86
CA ARG A 952 7.30 29.73 24.45
C ARG A 952 8.50 29.05 23.77
N LYS A 953 8.76 27.79 24.15
CA LYS A 953 9.73 26.92 23.46
C LYS A 953 9.17 26.35 22.18
N TRP A 954 7.84 26.25 22.08
CA TRP A 954 7.13 26.07 20.82
C TRP A 954 6.49 27.40 20.43
N ASP A 955 6.80 27.87 19.22
CA ASP A 955 6.45 29.22 18.77
C ASP A 955 5.62 29.21 17.47
N GLU A 956 5.39 30.41 16.90
CA GLU A 956 4.60 30.57 15.67
C GLU A 956 5.20 29.84 14.46
N ARG A 957 6.52 29.59 14.45
CA ARG A 957 7.17 28.81 13.38
C ARG A 957 6.77 27.35 13.48
N ASP A 958 6.78 26.78 14.69
CA ASP A 958 6.36 25.39 14.91
C ASP A 958 4.88 25.19 14.56
N LEU A 959 4.04 26.18 14.89
CA LEU A 959 2.64 26.18 14.50
C LEU A 959 2.45 26.30 12.99
N GLN A 960 3.24 27.13 12.30
CA GLN A 960 3.23 27.22 10.85
C GLN A 960 3.61 25.88 10.20
N GLU A 961 4.67 25.23 10.68
CA GLU A 961 5.11 23.92 10.18
C GLU A 961 4.02 22.85 10.38
N ALA A 962 3.38 22.83 11.54
CA ALA A 962 2.24 21.94 11.80
C ALA A 962 1.05 22.21 10.86
N LYS A 963 0.77 23.47 10.53
CA LYS A 963 -0.27 23.82 9.55
C LYS A 963 0.09 23.30 8.16
N LEU A 964 1.33 23.49 7.69
CA LEU A 964 1.79 22.96 6.40
C LEU A 964 1.63 21.43 6.34
N ALA A 965 2.05 20.72 7.38
CA ALA A 965 1.90 19.27 7.49
C ALA A 965 0.43 18.81 7.39
N ILE A 966 -0.50 19.53 8.02
CA ILE A 966 -1.94 19.24 7.87
C ILE A 966 -2.37 19.42 6.41
N PHE A 967 -1.98 20.53 5.79
CA PHE A 967 -2.42 20.89 4.43
C PHE A 967 -1.87 19.97 3.34
N GLN A 968 -0.77 19.25 3.57
CA GLN A 968 -0.33 18.17 2.68
C GLN A 968 -1.41 17.12 2.44
N SER A 969 -2.14 16.73 3.50
CA SER A 969 -3.22 15.73 3.38
C SER A 969 -4.55 16.34 2.93
N VAL A 970 -4.82 17.59 3.31
CA VAL A 970 -6.07 18.29 2.99
C VAL A 970 -6.13 18.68 1.50
N ASP A 971 -5.00 19.11 0.94
CA ASP A 971 -4.88 19.56 -0.46
C ASP A 971 -4.27 18.50 -1.38
N ALA A 972 -4.06 17.28 -0.88
CA ALA A 972 -3.60 16.15 -1.68
C ALA A 972 -4.57 15.93 -2.87
N PRO A 973 -4.04 15.69 -4.09
CA PRO A 973 -4.84 15.30 -5.24
C PRO A 973 -5.72 14.08 -4.92
N SER A 974 -7.02 14.21 -5.17
CA SER A 974 -7.98 13.13 -4.99
C SER A 974 -8.42 12.55 -6.33
N HIS A 975 -8.79 11.27 -6.36
CA HIS A 975 -9.35 10.65 -7.57
C HIS A 975 -10.70 11.29 -7.89
N ILE A 976 -11.00 11.52 -9.17
CA ILE A 976 -12.23 12.20 -9.62
C ILE A 976 -13.52 11.56 -9.07
N SER A 977 -13.55 10.23 -8.95
CA SER A 977 -14.68 9.49 -8.35
C SER A 977 -14.87 9.74 -6.85
N SER A 978 -13.88 10.31 -6.17
CA SER A 978 -13.94 10.63 -4.74
C SER A 978 -14.56 12.00 -4.49
N GLU A 979 -14.70 12.83 -5.52
CA GLU A 979 -15.38 14.13 -5.44
C GLU A 979 -16.83 13.93 -4.94
N GLY A 980 -17.16 14.54 -3.79
CA GLY A 980 -18.45 14.40 -3.12
C GLY A 980 -18.65 13.13 -2.29
N SER A 981 -17.69 12.19 -2.27
CA SER A 981 -17.81 10.95 -1.50
C SER A 981 -17.87 11.20 0.01
N ALA A 982 -17.17 12.22 0.52
CA ALA A 982 -17.21 12.61 1.93
C ALA A 982 -18.62 13.03 2.38
N GLN A 983 -19.36 13.77 1.55
CA GLN A 983 -20.75 14.13 1.84
C GLN A 983 -21.66 12.90 1.83
N PHE A 984 -21.48 12.03 0.84
CA PHE A 984 -22.32 10.84 0.68
C PHE A 984 -22.10 9.79 1.80
N LEU A 985 -20.85 9.50 2.13
CA LEU A 985 -20.48 8.44 3.08
C LEU A 985 -20.46 8.96 4.52
N GLU A 986 -19.88 10.14 4.76
CA GLU A 986 -19.55 10.64 6.09
C GLU A 986 -20.46 11.82 6.52
N GLY A 987 -21.20 12.42 5.59
CA GLY A 987 -22.04 13.59 5.86
C GLY A 987 -21.24 14.89 5.95
N ILE A 988 -20.01 14.92 5.44
CA ILE A 988 -19.15 16.11 5.45
C ILE A 988 -19.37 16.90 4.16
N THR A 989 -19.96 18.10 4.26
CA THR A 989 -20.19 18.99 3.11
C THR A 989 -18.96 19.82 2.79
N ASP A 990 -18.93 20.43 1.60
CA ASP A 990 -17.84 21.33 1.20
C ASP A 990 -17.74 22.57 2.10
N GLU A 991 -18.87 23.05 2.62
CA GLU A 991 -18.90 24.12 3.62
C GLU A 991 -18.22 23.68 4.92
N MET A 992 -18.45 22.45 5.38
CA MET A 992 -17.78 21.92 6.58
C MET A 992 -16.28 21.73 6.34
N ARG A 993 -15.88 21.29 5.14
CA ARG A 993 -14.45 21.18 4.76
C ARG A 993 -13.79 22.55 4.74
N GLN A 994 -14.45 23.54 4.15
CA GLN A 994 -13.97 24.92 4.09
C GLN A 994 -13.90 25.56 5.48
N GLU A 995 -14.92 25.38 6.32
CA GLU A 995 -14.90 25.89 7.69
C GLU A 995 -13.78 25.24 8.51
N ARG A 996 -13.56 23.93 8.36
CA ARG A 996 -12.44 23.24 9.00
C ARG A 996 -11.09 23.73 8.48
N ARG A 997 -10.95 23.97 7.18
CA ARG A 997 -9.77 24.60 6.56
C ARG A 997 -9.46 25.95 7.19
N GLU A 998 -10.46 26.83 7.29
CA GLU A 998 -10.30 28.15 7.90
C GLU A 998 -9.88 28.03 9.37
N ARG A 999 -10.51 27.11 10.11
CA ARG A 999 -10.10 26.82 11.48
C ARG A 999 -8.64 26.36 11.58
N PHE A 1000 -8.15 25.50 10.68
CA PHE A 1000 -6.72 25.12 10.66
C PHE A 1000 -5.80 26.32 10.44
N LEU A 1001 -6.16 27.19 9.50
CA LEU A 1001 -5.38 28.40 9.21
C LEU A 1001 -5.38 29.37 10.40
N ASP A 1002 -6.48 29.44 11.13
CA ASP A 1002 -6.71 30.39 12.22
C ASP A 1002 -6.35 29.86 13.62
N VAL A 1003 -5.89 28.60 13.75
CA VAL A 1003 -5.37 28.06 15.03
C VAL A 1003 -4.27 28.97 15.57
N THR A 1004 -4.30 29.24 16.88
CA THR A 1004 -3.30 30.03 17.61
C THR A 1004 -2.57 29.18 18.66
N LEU A 1005 -1.42 29.65 19.17
CA LEU A 1005 -0.72 28.99 20.28
C LEU A 1005 -1.57 28.88 21.56
N GLN A 1006 -2.46 29.86 21.81
CA GLN A 1006 -3.39 29.80 22.94
C GLN A 1006 -4.38 28.64 22.78
N ASP A 1007 -4.91 28.44 21.57
CA ASP A 1007 -5.82 27.32 21.30
C ASP A 1007 -5.12 25.97 21.57
N LEU A 1008 -3.83 25.85 21.25
CA LEU A 1008 -3.04 24.65 21.56
C LEU A 1008 -2.90 24.41 23.07
N GLN A 1009 -2.66 25.47 23.86
CA GLN A 1009 -2.58 25.37 25.32
C GLN A 1009 -3.91 24.89 25.90
N ASP A 1010 -5.01 25.48 25.45
CA ASP A 1010 -6.35 25.18 25.93
C ASP A 1010 -6.74 23.73 25.65
N VAL A 1011 -6.49 23.23 24.42
CA VAL A 1011 -6.80 21.83 24.09
C VAL A 1011 -5.83 20.84 24.74
N ASN A 1012 -4.56 21.21 24.95
CA ASN A 1012 -3.63 20.36 25.69
C ASN A 1012 -4.10 20.14 27.14
N GLU A 1013 -4.48 21.22 27.83
CA GLU A 1013 -4.98 21.14 29.21
C GLU A 1013 -6.30 20.36 29.29
N LYS A 1014 -7.20 20.61 28.34
CA LYS A 1014 -8.54 20.01 28.33
C LYS A 1014 -8.56 18.53 27.95
N TYR A 1015 -7.75 18.10 26.98
CA TYR A 1015 -7.86 16.75 26.38
C TYR A 1015 -6.66 15.84 26.64
N LEU A 1016 -5.46 16.39 26.84
CA LEU A 1016 -4.23 15.58 26.96
C LEU A 1016 -3.75 15.47 28.41
N VAL A 1017 -3.78 16.57 29.18
CA VAL A 1017 -3.36 16.58 30.60
C VAL A 1017 -4.44 15.97 31.50
N LYS A 1018 -5.72 16.27 31.22
CA LYS A 1018 -6.88 15.75 31.95
C LYS A 1018 -7.77 14.90 31.03
N PRO A 1019 -7.26 13.79 30.47
CA PRO A 1019 -8.06 12.96 29.58
C PRO A 1019 -9.22 12.36 30.37
N ALA A 1020 -10.44 12.47 29.84
CA ALA A 1020 -11.63 11.90 30.48
C ALA A 1020 -11.61 10.35 30.45
N HIS A 1021 -11.06 9.79 29.39
CA HIS A 1021 -11.01 8.35 29.12
C HIS A 1021 -9.69 7.99 28.46
N ARG A 1022 -9.14 6.83 28.85
CA ARG A 1022 -7.82 6.39 28.40
C ARG A 1022 -7.73 4.87 28.26
N ALA A 1023 -7.10 4.42 27.18
CA ALA A 1023 -6.81 3.01 26.94
C ALA A 1023 -5.40 2.83 26.39
N GLU A 1024 -4.67 1.86 26.91
CA GLU A 1024 -3.29 1.51 26.54
C GLU A 1024 -3.22 0.06 26.09
N THR A 1025 -2.54 -0.17 24.96
CA THR A 1025 -2.35 -1.50 24.41
C THR A 1025 -0.91 -1.67 23.94
N ILE A 1026 -0.32 -2.82 24.26
CA ILE A 1026 0.95 -3.28 23.69
C ILE A 1026 0.71 -4.61 22.96
N ILE A 1027 1.25 -4.76 21.76
CA ILE A 1027 1.32 -6.03 21.03
C ILE A 1027 2.78 -6.44 20.94
N GLY A 1028 3.11 -7.66 21.33
CA GLY A 1028 4.46 -8.21 21.26
C GLY A 1028 4.64 -9.39 22.22
N ASP A 1029 5.81 -10.01 22.18
CA ASP A 1029 6.11 -11.17 23.03
C ASP A 1029 6.43 -10.71 24.44
N VAL A 1030 5.67 -11.18 25.44
CA VAL A 1030 5.87 -10.79 26.84
C VAL A 1030 7.30 -11.05 27.33
N SER A 1031 7.98 -12.08 26.80
CA SER A 1031 9.38 -12.36 27.14
C SER A 1031 10.38 -11.34 26.59
N ASN A 1032 10.01 -10.61 25.53
CA ASN A 1032 10.86 -9.63 24.86
C ASN A 1032 10.50 -8.16 25.20
N LEU A 1033 9.32 -7.89 25.75
CA LEU A 1033 8.82 -6.53 26.02
C LEU A 1033 9.40 -5.86 27.27
N GLY A 1034 10.24 -6.56 28.06
CA GLY A 1034 10.79 -6.10 29.34
C GLY A 1034 9.85 -6.37 30.53
N GLU A 1035 10.10 -5.74 31.69
CA GLU A 1035 9.22 -5.85 32.86
C GLU A 1035 7.88 -5.15 32.61
N VAL A 1036 6.87 -5.93 32.23
CA VAL A 1036 5.47 -5.48 32.20
C VAL A 1036 4.94 -5.47 33.63
N GLY A 1037 4.48 -4.31 34.11
CA GLY A 1037 3.93 -4.16 35.46
C GLY A 1037 2.70 -5.05 35.74
N ASN A 1038 2.48 -5.41 37.00
CA ASN A 1038 1.34 -6.24 37.44
C ASN A 1038 -0.04 -5.58 37.19
N ASP A 1039 -0.07 -4.31 36.83
CA ASP A 1039 -1.27 -3.54 36.48
C ASP A 1039 -1.74 -3.75 35.03
N TRP A 1040 -0.97 -4.46 34.21
CA TRP A 1040 -1.34 -4.81 32.84
C TRP A 1040 -2.12 -6.13 32.77
N ASN A 1041 -3.21 -6.13 32.00
CA ASN A 1041 -3.93 -7.34 31.66
C ASN A 1041 -3.26 -8.05 30.47
N VAL A 1042 -2.54 -9.13 30.72
CA VAL A 1042 -1.90 -9.95 29.68
C VAL A 1042 -2.94 -10.90 29.09
N ARG A 1043 -3.18 -10.77 27.78
CA ARG A 1043 -4.07 -11.65 27.01
C ARG A 1043 -3.24 -12.47 26.04
N HIS A 1044 -3.25 -13.79 26.23
CA HIS A 1044 -2.63 -14.72 25.30
C HIS A 1044 -3.54 -14.95 24.10
N PHE A 1045 -2.98 -14.77 22.90
CA PHE A 1045 -3.60 -15.15 21.64
C PHE A 1045 -3.20 -16.61 21.35
N ARG A 1046 -3.99 -17.56 21.86
CA ARG A 1046 -3.87 -18.99 21.56
C ARG A 1046 -5.24 -19.58 21.29
#